data_AF-A0A919Y902-F1
#
_entry.id   AF-A0A919Y902-F1
#
_cell.length_a   1.000
_cell.length_b   1.000
_cell.length_c   1.000
_cell.angle_alpha   90.00
_cell.angle_beta   90.00
_cell.angle_gamma   90.00
#
_symmetry.space_group_name_H-M   'P 1'
#
loop_
_entity.id
_entity.type
_entity.pdbx_description
1 polymer ?
#
loop_
_entity_poly.entity_id
_entity_poly.type
_entity_poly.pdbx_seq_one_letter_code
_entity_poly.pdbx_strand_id
1 'polypeptide(L)'
;MKMTAAIESDLAGKLSRLEAWYLEQGAADSASKVKDLIEKQLSGELTIAICGHFSAGKSSLINALCGSSVLPSGPLPTTANIAALRDGAPRMQLTPAIGGGHEAGEKLPQESLSAFDGALNDYCRDGAKYERVSIWRDIPLLRHGGVLLDTPGVDSGEAAHALATSSALHLADIVFYIMDYNHVQSGSNLSFARSIAEWEKPLYLIINQVDKHQEEEQTFEQYMKSVEHAFSVWGIAPAAIFTTSLKEPEHQRNQLPELKRVVIELLDRKAALLEFSIACSLHHEARQFKKRTEEAAGERRQELEALAGDEAVTVDQLRQELQELELRMSSRQEEPPEAALRREWTIKLDQLLENAYLMTADLRETAEKYLESREAEAKPGFRLFKNKSIQERQRRQQEFLERLDEQVKAQIDWHVRDMIRKLGKASELWDAEREARLEEEMPQMEAAWIENQARSGAVISGEYTLHYTSAVAAEIRGRYRRAALALAEGLLAELAPRLAAEQAGLAARHAELAERVRAAERLQAQSAAASETAEQLDALLGAWTPLPAGLLPKAEAGEGRGVPAALPRPAAQRQPQAPTPAPQPRAAGAGTALPATDAVGRQRLHAAAAQLAAAAEALAPYPAFGSGVRELRARAAQLREGRYTIALFGAFSAGKSSFANALLGELVLPVSPHPTTAAITRIVAPPAGRAHKEACIAFKSAEAMQADLAHSYEALQLGRWKANRWREEVARLKPDEIPAPGRTHYSFLKAAASQWEAHERKLGTQQLTDIEEFAAYAAQEGKACFVEWMDLYYSCPLTEQGLTIVDTPGADSIHARHTGVTFEYMKQSDALLYVTYYNHAFSRVDRQFLTHLGRVKGSFALDKMFFIVNAADLASSSEELAEVTGYVKEGLIRAGITEPQVFALSSKLARQAKERGDFSLLDASGLAAFEQDFYAFINRQLTHLALESASQELQTVLAQAKEWQQALEHSREQREEKLARLQEDTKAVLAFTARLTGEVRLPELRQEAEELLFHARNRLKLYAGELFQEFFHPSLLSEEAGSRRARFGASFHGWLSQLSIELERELQATSLRLEKKCESMMSSHIRGGLDELILELEDAPVFITEHRSPWDTPSLMKRRLEHSLAAADYDSFFKSPKLFFEGGGRRELKQALEQPLAAVLQDAVEEAGQRLIEYYAQGYSRRLREATASIELQWNEWMTGIQTLSGDEAETRDFLQRLKQVESFEEVVQKVIF
;
A
#
# COMPACT_ATOMS: atom_id res chain seq x y z
N MET A 1 -20.99 26.88 -50.75
CA MET A 1 -22.30 26.45 -50.21
C MET A 1 -22.85 25.13 -50.80
N LYS A 2 -22.07 24.31 -51.53
CA LYS A 2 -22.50 22.95 -51.97
C LYS A 2 -21.53 21.81 -51.61
N MET A 3 -20.42 22.08 -50.91
CA MET A 3 -19.50 21.03 -50.40
C MET A 3 -19.67 20.72 -48.91
N THR A 4 -20.29 21.60 -48.12
CA THR A 4 -20.57 21.35 -46.69
C THR A 4 -21.75 20.41 -46.45
N ALA A 5 -22.73 20.36 -47.36
CA ALA A 5 -23.93 19.53 -47.22
C ALA A 5 -23.72 18.04 -47.57
N ALA A 6 -22.58 17.65 -48.13
CA ALA A 6 -22.27 16.25 -48.48
C ALA A 6 -21.39 15.54 -47.43
N ILE A 7 -20.81 16.28 -46.49
CA ILE A 7 -19.93 15.75 -45.43
C ILE A 7 -20.73 15.51 -44.13
N GLU A 8 -21.73 16.36 -43.84
CA GLU A 8 -22.66 16.16 -42.70
C GLU A 8 -23.46 14.85 -42.79
N SER A 9 -23.64 14.27 -43.98
CA SER A 9 -24.41 13.02 -44.16
C SER A 9 -23.64 11.73 -43.83
N ASP A 10 -22.30 11.77 -43.68
CA ASP A 10 -21.49 10.55 -43.46
C ASP A 10 -21.31 10.22 -41.96
N LEU A 11 -21.04 11.21 -41.10
CA LEU A 11 -20.81 10.98 -39.66
C LEU A 11 -22.08 10.55 -38.91
N ALA A 12 -23.21 11.22 -39.14
CA ALA A 12 -24.48 10.86 -38.50
C ALA A 12 -24.93 9.44 -38.90
N GLY A 13 -24.77 9.10 -40.19
CA GLY A 13 -25.03 7.74 -40.69
C GLY A 13 -24.05 6.69 -40.15
N LYS A 14 -22.81 7.06 -39.82
CA LYS A 14 -21.86 6.18 -39.11
C LYS A 14 -22.26 5.96 -37.66
N LEU A 15 -22.63 7.02 -36.92
CA LEU A 15 -23.07 6.90 -35.53
C LEU A 15 -24.31 6.02 -35.38
N SER A 16 -25.34 6.20 -36.21
CA SER A 16 -26.55 5.36 -36.15
C SER A 16 -26.28 3.89 -36.49
N ARG A 17 -25.34 3.62 -37.42
CA ARG A 17 -24.90 2.24 -37.72
C ARG A 17 -24.14 1.63 -36.54
N LEU A 18 -23.29 2.40 -35.88
CA LEU A 18 -22.55 1.97 -34.68
C LEU A 18 -23.49 1.72 -33.49
N GLU A 19 -24.48 2.58 -33.26
CA GLU A 19 -25.50 2.39 -32.21
C GLU A 19 -26.28 1.09 -32.45
N ALA A 20 -26.79 0.88 -33.68
CA ALA A 20 -27.49 -0.34 -34.05
C ALA A 20 -26.61 -1.59 -33.88
N TRP A 21 -25.35 -1.52 -34.31
CA TRP A 21 -24.39 -2.62 -34.15
C TRP A 21 -24.12 -2.92 -32.66
N TYR A 22 -23.91 -1.92 -31.80
CA TYR A 22 -23.75 -2.15 -30.36
C TYR A 22 -24.99 -2.79 -29.72
N LEU A 23 -26.20 -2.42 -30.16
CA LEU A 23 -27.44 -3.07 -29.71
C LEU A 23 -27.53 -4.53 -30.17
N GLU A 24 -27.14 -4.82 -31.42
CA GLU A 24 -27.08 -6.19 -31.96
C GLU A 24 -26.07 -7.06 -31.21
N GLN A 25 -24.95 -6.48 -30.74
CA GLN A 25 -23.95 -7.14 -29.89
C GLN A 25 -24.36 -7.23 -28.40
N GLY A 26 -25.55 -6.74 -28.02
CA GLY A 26 -26.05 -6.78 -26.63
C GLY A 26 -25.36 -5.78 -25.68
N ALA A 27 -24.69 -4.75 -26.20
CA ALA A 27 -23.92 -3.77 -25.44
C ALA A 27 -24.71 -2.47 -25.21
N ALA A 28 -25.76 -2.55 -24.38
CA ALA A 28 -26.68 -1.44 -24.12
C ALA A 28 -25.97 -0.17 -23.60
N ASP A 29 -24.96 -0.30 -22.75
CA ASP A 29 -24.20 0.84 -22.22
C ASP A 29 -23.41 1.57 -23.32
N SER A 30 -22.75 0.83 -24.20
CA SER A 30 -22.01 1.41 -25.34
C SER A 30 -22.96 2.06 -26.33
N ALA A 31 -24.10 1.43 -26.60
CA ALA A 31 -25.15 2.02 -27.43
C ALA A 31 -25.69 3.33 -26.83
N SER A 32 -25.94 3.38 -25.52
CA SER A 32 -26.36 4.61 -24.82
C SER A 32 -25.32 5.72 -24.96
N LYS A 33 -24.03 5.40 -24.84
CA LYS A 33 -22.96 6.38 -25.01
C LYS A 33 -22.84 6.90 -26.44
N VAL A 34 -23.04 6.04 -27.45
CA VAL A 34 -23.10 6.47 -28.86
C VAL A 34 -24.33 7.33 -29.11
N LYS A 35 -25.47 6.99 -28.49
CA LYS A 35 -26.68 7.81 -28.53
C LYS A 35 -26.44 9.21 -27.96
N ASP A 36 -25.73 9.33 -26.84
CA ASP A 36 -25.33 10.62 -26.29
C ASP A 36 -24.48 11.43 -27.29
N LEU A 37 -23.60 10.77 -28.06
CA LEU A 37 -22.81 11.41 -29.12
C LEU A 37 -23.67 11.82 -30.33
N ILE A 38 -24.72 11.06 -30.67
CA ILE A 38 -25.70 11.44 -31.70
C ILE A 38 -26.46 12.69 -31.26
N GLU A 39 -26.97 12.70 -30.02
CA GLU A 39 -27.66 13.86 -29.46
C GLU A 39 -26.76 15.11 -29.44
N LYS A 40 -25.48 14.92 -29.12
CA LYS A 40 -24.46 15.97 -29.17
C LYS A 40 -24.17 16.45 -30.60
N GLN A 41 -24.09 15.56 -31.58
CA GLN A 41 -23.91 15.96 -32.97
C GLN A 41 -25.11 16.78 -33.46
N LEU A 42 -26.33 16.39 -33.07
CA LEU A 42 -27.56 17.08 -33.41
C LEU A 42 -27.69 18.45 -32.72
N SER A 43 -27.19 18.59 -31.48
CA SER A 43 -27.21 19.87 -30.78
C SER A 43 -26.24 20.89 -31.41
N GLY A 44 -25.14 20.43 -32.01
CA GLY A 44 -24.12 21.30 -32.60
C GLY A 44 -23.42 22.20 -31.56
N GLU A 45 -23.48 21.80 -30.28
CA GLU A 45 -22.89 22.49 -29.14
C GLU A 45 -21.46 22.00 -28.88
N LEU A 46 -20.51 22.93 -28.73
CA LEU A 46 -19.12 22.63 -28.34
C LEU A 46 -18.99 22.69 -26.81
N THR A 47 -18.73 21.54 -26.21
CA THR A 47 -18.62 21.33 -24.77
C THR A 47 -17.18 21.44 -24.29
N ILE A 48 -16.90 22.40 -23.43
CA ILE A 48 -15.61 22.58 -22.77
C ILE A 48 -15.76 22.09 -21.32
N ALA A 49 -15.05 21.03 -20.96
CA ALA A 49 -15.02 20.51 -19.60
C ALA A 49 -13.94 21.21 -18.78
N ILE A 50 -14.32 21.68 -17.59
CA ILE A 50 -13.43 22.33 -16.64
C ILE A 50 -13.22 21.38 -15.45
N CYS A 51 -12.00 20.87 -15.35
CA CYS A 51 -11.61 19.86 -14.36
C CYS A 51 -10.48 20.39 -13.46
N GLY A 52 -10.29 19.81 -12.27
CA GLY A 52 -9.29 20.30 -11.31
C GLY A 52 -9.52 19.83 -9.88
N HIS A 53 -8.47 19.88 -9.07
CA HIS A 53 -8.49 19.54 -7.63
C HIS A 53 -9.44 20.47 -6.84
N PHE A 54 -9.78 20.05 -5.62
CA PHE A 54 -10.57 20.90 -4.73
C PHE A 54 -9.80 22.22 -4.43
N SER A 55 -10.51 23.35 -4.37
CA SER A 55 -9.93 24.70 -4.21
C SER A 55 -8.99 25.21 -5.32
N ALA A 56 -8.87 24.53 -6.47
CA ALA A 56 -8.10 25.04 -7.62
C ALA A 56 -8.71 26.31 -8.28
N GLY A 57 -9.91 26.71 -7.85
CA GLY A 57 -10.61 27.90 -8.35
C GLY A 57 -11.45 27.68 -9.62
N LYS A 58 -11.96 26.46 -9.83
CA LYS A 58 -12.76 26.07 -11.01
C LYS A 58 -14.01 26.95 -11.22
N SER A 59 -14.93 26.94 -10.26
CA SER A 59 -16.19 27.70 -10.34
C SER A 59 -15.94 29.22 -10.36
N SER A 60 -14.89 29.69 -9.68
CA SER A 60 -14.46 31.10 -9.74
C SER A 60 -13.96 31.49 -11.13
N LEU A 61 -13.16 30.63 -11.78
CA LEU A 61 -12.68 30.87 -13.15
C LEU A 61 -13.85 30.84 -14.14
N ILE A 62 -14.81 29.93 -13.96
CA ILE A 62 -16.05 29.89 -14.77
C ILE A 62 -16.80 31.21 -14.66
N ASN A 63 -17.04 31.69 -13.44
CA ASN A 63 -17.71 32.98 -13.22
C ASN A 63 -16.96 34.13 -13.88
N ALA A 64 -15.62 34.15 -13.79
CA ALA A 64 -14.77 35.17 -14.42
C ALA A 64 -14.78 35.09 -15.96
N LEU A 65 -14.86 33.89 -16.54
CA LEU A 65 -15.04 33.67 -17.97
C LEU A 65 -16.42 34.16 -18.44
N CYS A 66 -17.48 33.83 -17.70
CA CYS A 66 -18.86 34.24 -17.98
C CYS A 66 -19.12 35.75 -17.75
N GLY A 67 -18.29 36.43 -16.96
CA GLY A 67 -18.46 37.85 -16.60
C GLY A 67 -19.57 38.12 -15.58
N SER A 68 -20.12 37.07 -14.95
CA SER A 68 -21.15 37.16 -13.91
C SER A 68 -21.05 35.97 -12.94
N SER A 69 -21.60 36.11 -11.73
CA SER A 69 -21.63 35.02 -10.73
C SER A 69 -22.75 34.03 -11.06
N VAL A 70 -22.41 32.96 -11.78
CA VAL A 70 -23.36 31.94 -12.25
C VAL A 70 -23.36 30.68 -11.40
N LEU A 71 -22.21 30.31 -10.83
CA LEU A 71 -22.04 29.16 -9.94
C LEU A 71 -21.60 29.59 -8.53
N PRO A 72 -21.93 28.80 -7.47
CA PRO A 72 -21.33 28.96 -6.16
C PRO A 72 -19.80 28.86 -6.23
N SER A 73 -19.11 29.79 -5.57
CA SER A 73 -17.66 29.76 -5.41
C SER A 73 -17.29 30.01 -3.95
N GLY A 74 -16.43 29.17 -3.37
CA GLY A 74 -15.89 29.31 -2.02
C GLY A 74 -14.72 28.36 -1.76
N PRO A 75 -13.96 28.55 -0.66
CA PRO A 75 -12.80 27.72 -0.29
C PRO A 75 -13.17 26.36 0.31
N LEU A 76 -14.48 26.08 0.49
CA LEU A 76 -15.06 24.82 0.98
C LEU A 76 -15.77 24.05 -0.16
N PRO A 77 -15.97 22.72 -0.07
CA PRO A 77 -16.55 21.90 -1.15
C PRO A 77 -17.86 22.47 -1.72
N THR A 78 -17.84 22.93 -2.99
CA THR A 78 -18.98 23.61 -3.63
C THR A 78 -19.73 22.80 -4.68
N THR A 79 -19.12 21.74 -5.26
CA THR A 79 -19.72 20.99 -6.38
C THR A 79 -19.62 19.47 -6.17
N ALA A 80 -20.75 18.83 -5.90
CA ALA A 80 -20.88 17.38 -5.84
C ALA A 80 -21.37 16.76 -7.17
N ASN A 81 -21.96 17.57 -8.07
CA ASN A 81 -22.68 17.15 -9.28
C ASN A 81 -22.10 17.86 -10.52
N ILE A 82 -22.42 17.38 -11.74
CA ILE A 82 -21.98 18.03 -12.99
C ILE A 82 -22.86 19.26 -13.27
N ALA A 83 -22.27 20.46 -13.36
CA ALA A 83 -23.01 21.68 -13.73
C ALA A 83 -22.74 22.08 -15.19
N ALA A 84 -23.78 22.23 -16.01
CA ALA A 84 -23.67 22.59 -17.42
C ALA A 84 -24.23 23.99 -17.69
N LEU A 85 -23.37 24.94 -18.04
CA LEU A 85 -23.75 26.32 -18.37
C LEU A 85 -23.95 26.51 -19.87
N ARG A 86 -25.03 27.21 -20.22
CA ARG A 86 -25.40 27.54 -21.60
C ARG A 86 -25.85 29.00 -21.72
N ASP A 87 -25.70 29.56 -22.92
CA ASP A 87 -26.31 30.85 -23.25
C ASP A 87 -27.82 30.68 -23.51
N GLY A 88 -28.64 31.57 -22.97
CA GLY A 88 -30.08 31.61 -23.24
C GLY A 88 -30.90 32.32 -22.17
N ALA A 89 -32.23 32.29 -22.35
CA ALA A 89 -33.15 32.83 -21.36
C ALA A 89 -32.99 32.12 -20.00
N PRO A 90 -33.09 32.84 -18.88
CA PRO A 90 -32.79 32.31 -17.55
C PRO A 90 -33.71 31.14 -17.16
N ARG A 91 -33.17 29.91 -17.18
CA ARG A 91 -33.85 28.68 -16.75
C ARG A 91 -32.87 27.67 -16.14
N MET A 92 -33.37 26.75 -15.33
CA MET A 92 -32.62 25.63 -14.75
C MET A 92 -33.32 24.29 -15.02
N GLN A 93 -32.55 23.24 -15.25
CA GLN A 93 -33.04 21.87 -15.43
C GLN A 93 -32.21 20.89 -14.60
N LEU A 94 -32.87 20.06 -13.81
CA LEU A 94 -32.25 19.01 -12.99
C LEU A 94 -32.38 17.64 -13.66
N THR A 95 -31.29 16.87 -13.68
CA THR A 95 -31.26 15.48 -14.13
C THR A 95 -31.05 14.58 -12.90
N PRO A 96 -31.99 13.67 -12.59
CA PRO A 96 -31.91 12.80 -11.41
C PRO A 96 -30.81 11.73 -11.55
N ALA A 97 -30.22 11.31 -10.43
CA ALA A 97 -29.22 10.24 -10.40
C ALA A 97 -29.88 8.85 -10.49
N ILE A 98 -29.24 7.92 -11.23
CA ILE A 98 -29.73 6.54 -11.38
C ILE A 98 -29.68 5.84 -10.01
N GLY A 99 -30.85 5.40 -9.49
CA GLY A 99 -30.99 4.77 -8.17
C GLY A 99 -31.23 5.75 -7.01
N GLY A 100 -31.24 7.06 -7.28
CA GLY A 100 -31.53 8.10 -6.29
C GLY A 100 -33.02 8.25 -6.00
N GLY A 101 -33.63 7.27 -5.32
CA GLY A 101 -34.86 7.42 -4.53
C GLY A 101 -36.09 8.17 -5.09
N HIS A 102 -36.21 8.40 -6.40
CA HIS A 102 -37.36 9.09 -6.98
C HIS A 102 -38.56 8.15 -7.13
N GLU A 103 -39.70 8.53 -6.55
CA GLU A 103 -40.97 7.83 -6.77
C GLU A 103 -41.38 7.98 -8.25
N ALA A 104 -41.73 6.87 -8.89
CA ALA A 104 -42.14 6.84 -10.28
C ALA A 104 -43.42 7.67 -10.49
N GLY A 105 -43.26 8.94 -10.91
CA GLY A 105 -44.39 9.85 -11.18
C GLY A 105 -44.14 11.33 -10.87
N GLU A 106 -43.06 11.71 -10.19
CA GLU A 106 -42.74 13.12 -9.96
C GLU A 106 -42.36 13.83 -11.27
N LYS A 107 -43.09 14.90 -11.62
CA LYS A 107 -42.70 15.82 -12.68
C LYS A 107 -41.51 16.64 -12.21
N LEU A 108 -40.36 16.47 -12.85
CA LEU A 108 -39.17 17.30 -12.66
C LEU A 108 -39.51 18.79 -12.90
N PRO A 109 -39.18 19.71 -11.99
CA PRO A 109 -39.47 21.13 -12.17
C PRO A 109 -38.62 21.72 -13.31
N GLN A 110 -39.28 22.25 -14.35
CA GLN A 110 -38.70 23.19 -15.32
C GLN A 110 -39.25 24.57 -14.97
N GLU A 111 -38.45 25.40 -14.28
CA GLU A 111 -38.90 26.72 -13.81
C GLU A 111 -37.87 27.83 -14.08
N SER A 112 -38.33 29.08 -14.00
CA SER A 112 -37.53 30.30 -14.20
C SER A 112 -36.53 30.46 -13.04
N LEU A 113 -35.27 30.79 -13.36
CA LEU A 113 -34.15 30.92 -12.39
C LEU A 113 -34.44 31.87 -11.21
N SER A 114 -35.32 32.86 -11.39
CA SER A 114 -35.72 33.81 -10.34
C SER A 114 -36.35 33.18 -9.10
N ALA A 115 -36.79 31.92 -9.18
CA ALA A 115 -37.36 31.17 -8.05
C ALA A 115 -36.31 30.36 -7.24
N PHE A 116 -35.07 30.23 -7.73
CA PHE A 116 -34.09 29.24 -7.24
C PHE A 116 -32.72 29.79 -6.80
N ASP A 117 -32.44 31.09 -6.94
CA ASP A 117 -31.12 31.66 -6.63
C ASP A 117 -30.67 31.42 -5.17
N GLY A 118 -31.59 31.24 -4.22
CA GLY A 118 -31.27 30.91 -2.82
C GLY A 118 -30.94 29.44 -2.54
N ALA A 119 -31.35 28.51 -3.41
CA ALA A 119 -31.20 27.06 -3.21
C ALA A 119 -30.21 26.40 -4.20
N LEU A 120 -29.67 27.16 -5.15
CA LEU A 120 -28.68 26.69 -6.14
C LEU A 120 -27.47 26.03 -5.49
N ASN A 121 -26.99 26.58 -4.36
CA ASN A 121 -25.86 26.03 -3.61
C ASN A 121 -26.16 24.63 -3.06
N ASP A 122 -27.38 24.39 -2.60
CA ASP A 122 -27.78 23.11 -2.02
C ASP A 122 -27.91 22.04 -3.11
N TYR A 123 -28.47 22.40 -4.28
CA TYR A 123 -28.58 21.48 -5.43
C TYR A 123 -27.22 21.13 -6.05
N CYS A 124 -26.29 22.10 -6.12
CA CYS A 124 -24.93 21.84 -6.58
C CYS A 124 -24.11 20.96 -5.61
N ARG A 125 -24.55 20.83 -4.34
CA ARG A 125 -23.91 20.03 -3.29
C ARG A 125 -24.57 18.66 -3.03
N ASP A 126 -25.79 18.41 -3.53
CA ASP A 126 -26.54 17.14 -3.32
C ASP A 126 -26.33 16.13 -4.47
N GLY A 127 -25.17 15.47 -4.47
CA GLY A 127 -24.77 14.47 -5.49
C GLY A 127 -25.41 13.10 -5.33
N ALA A 128 -26.09 12.87 -4.22
CA ALA A 128 -26.85 11.65 -4.00
C ALA A 128 -28.18 11.62 -4.75
N LYS A 129 -28.80 12.80 -4.99
CA LYS A 129 -30.10 12.91 -5.66
C LYS A 129 -30.03 13.27 -7.13
N TYR A 130 -29.09 14.14 -7.53
CA TYR A 130 -29.03 14.67 -8.90
C TYR A 130 -27.67 14.38 -9.53
N GLU A 131 -27.66 13.92 -10.78
CA GLU A 131 -26.43 13.68 -11.54
C GLU A 131 -25.93 14.98 -12.21
N ARG A 132 -26.86 15.78 -12.77
CA ARG A 132 -26.52 16.95 -13.58
C ARG A 132 -27.47 18.12 -13.32
N VAL A 133 -26.91 19.33 -13.30
CA VAL A 133 -27.66 20.60 -13.20
C VAL A 133 -27.34 21.44 -14.44
N SER A 134 -28.32 21.66 -15.31
CA SER A 134 -28.15 22.51 -16.51
C SER A 134 -28.73 23.90 -16.26
N ILE A 135 -27.93 24.94 -16.53
CA ILE A 135 -28.22 26.34 -16.23
C ILE A 135 -28.09 27.15 -17.51
N TRP A 136 -29.14 27.90 -17.88
CA TRP A 136 -29.10 28.86 -18.99
C TRP A 136 -29.13 30.28 -18.42
N ARG A 137 -28.21 31.14 -18.86
CA ARG A 137 -28.18 32.59 -18.56
C ARG A 137 -27.69 33.36 -19.79
N ASP A 138 -27.79 34.69 -19.77
CA ASP A 138 -27.14 35.53 -20.80
C ASP A 138 -25.61 35.51 -20.57
N ILE A 139 -24.91 34.70 -21.35
CA ILE A 139 -23.47 34.48 -21.26
C ILE A 139 -22.87 34.74 -22.65
N PRO A 140 -22.46 35.98 -22.95
CA PRO A 140 -21.98 36.38 -24.27
C PRO A 140 -20.86 35.49 -24.83
N LEU A 141 -19.99 34.95 -23.97
CA LEU A 141 -18.91 34.04 -24.35
C LEU A 141 -19.41 32.76 -25.04
N LEU A 142 -20.62 32.28 -24.73
CA LEU A 142 -21.16 30.99 -25.18
C LEU A 142 -22.15 31.11 -26.35
N ARG A 143 -22.44 32.33 -26.84
CA ARG A 143 -23.44 32.61 -27.90
C ARG A 143 -23.23 31.87 -29.21
N HIS A 144 -22.01 31.38 -29.48
CA HIS A 144 -21.67 30.61 -30.68
C HIS A 144 -21.98 29.11 -30.55
N GLY A 145 -22.75 28.71 -29.54
CA GLY A 145 -23.11 27.31 -29.26
C GLY A 145 -22.07 26.63 -28.38
N GLY A 146 -21.58 27.31 -27.35
CA GLY A 146 -20.65 26.77 -26.36
C GLY A 146 -21.37 26.26 -25.11
N VAL A 147 -20.82 25.24 -24.48
CA VAL A 147 -21.27 24.72 -23.17
C VAL A 147 -20.06 24.62 -22.26
N LEU A 148 -20.15 25.17 -21.05
CA LEU A 148 -19.13 24.98 -20.01
C LEU A 148 -19.62 23.92 -19.03
N LEU A 149 -18.86 22.85 -18.84
CA LEU A 149 -19.13 21.85 -17.80
C LEU A 149 -18.20 22.09 -16.61
N ASP A 150 -18.77 22.38 -15.43
CA ASP A 150 -18.06 22.29 -14.15
C ASP A 150 -18.16 20.87 -13.63
N THR A 151 -17.02 20.21 -13.40
CA THR A 151 -16.96 18.84 -12.89
C THR A 151 -16.58 18.82 -11.40
N PRO A 152 -17.10 17.87 -10.60
CA PRO A 152 -16.69 17.69 -9.21
C PRO A 152 -15.16 17.60 -9.03
N GLY A 153 -14.67 17.97 -7.84
CA GLY A 153 -13.24 17.87 -7.53
C GLY A 153 -12.75 16.43 -7.50
N VAL A 154 -11.50 16.21 -7.93
CA VAL A 154 -10.91 14.86 -8.05
C VAL A 154 -10.42 14.25 -6.73
N ASP A 155 -10.43 15.02 -5.64
CA ASP A 155 -9.88 14.64 -4.32
C ASP A 155 -10.93 14.11 -3.33
N SER A 156 -12.21 14.21 -3.64
CA SER A 156 -13.28 13.75 -2.77
C SER A 156 -13.41 12.23 -2.90
N GLY A 157 -12.99 11.51 -1.87
CA GLY A 157 -12.93 10.03 -1.79
C GLY A 157 -14.26 9.28 -1.89
N GLU A 158 -15.29 9.85 -2.51
CA GLU A 158 -16.54 9.15 -2.81
C GLU A 158 -16.49 8.62 -4.25
N ALA A 159 -16.76 7.32 -4.42
CA ALA A 159 -16.78 6.66 -5.72
C ALA A 159 -17.73 7.32 -6.74
N ALA A 160 -18.74 8.06 -6.25
CA ALA A 160 -19.66 8.83 -7.08
C ALA A 160 -18.98 9.97 -7.87
N HIS A 161 -17.94 10.62 -7.32
CA HIS A 161 -17.28 11.75 -7.99
C HIS A 161 -16.34 11.32 -9.13
N ALA A 162 -15.70 10.16 -9.01
CA ALA A 162 -14.87 9.59 -10.07
C ALA A 162 -15.72 9.18 -11.29
N LEU A 163 -16.89 8.57 -11.04
CA LEU A 163 -17.86 8.21 -12.08
C LEU A 163 -18.42 9.45 -12.79
N ALA A 164 -18.81 10.48 -12.04
CA ALA A 164 -19.29 11.74 -12.60
C ALA A 164 -18.25 12.44 -13.49
N THR A 165 -16.99 12.44 -13.09
CA THR A 165 -15.89 13.03 -13.86
C THR A 165 -15.64 12.26 -15.17
N SER A 166 -15.70 10.93 -15.15
CA SER A 166 -15.58 10.09 -16.35
C SER A 166 -16.74 10.32 -17.33
N SER A 167 -17.98 10.46 -16.84
CA SER A 167 -19.14 10.77 -17.67
C SER A 167 -19.07 12.17 -18.28
N ALA A 168 -18.50 13.15 -17.57
CA ALA A 168 -18.29 14.49 -18.11
C ALA A 168 -17.23 14.51 -19.23
N LEU A 169 -16.13 13.74 -19.07
CA LEU A 169 -15.10 13.62 -20.10
C LEU A 169 -15.62 12.96 -21.38
N HIS A 170 -16.55 12.02 -21.29
CA HIS A 170 -17.22 11.42 -22.47
C HIS A 170 -17.86 12.47 -23.38
N LEU A 171 -18.54 13.44 -22.77
CA LEU A 171 -19.25 14.53 -23.45
C LEU A 171 -18.38 15.76 -23.74
N ALA A 172 -17.17 15.86 -23.21
CA ALA A 172 -16.27 16.97 -23.45
C ALA A 172 -15.71 16.96 -24.89
N ASP A 173 -15.60 18.12 -25.53
CA ASP A 173 -14.82 18.31 -26.77
C ASP A 173 -13.38 18.73 -26.46
N ILE A 174 -13.25 19.58 -25.44
CA ILE A 174 -11.99 20.18 -25.00
C ILE A 174 -11.96 20.08 -23.48
N VAL A 175 -10.77 19.82 -22.92
CA VAL A 175 -10.58 19.76 -21.47
C VAL A 175 -9.66 20.88 -21.02
N PHE A 176 -10.16 21.70 -20.10
CA PHE A 176 -9.42 22.72 -19.39
C PHE A 176 -9.13 22.19 -17.99
N TYR A 177 -7.87 21.85 -17.73
CA TYR A 177 -7.45 21.34 -16.44
C TYR A 177 -6.83 22.44 -15.59
N ILE A 178 -7.53 22.81 -14.53
CA ILE A 178 -7.17 23.91 -13.62
C ILE A 178 -6.41 23.35 -12.41
N MET A 179 -5.26 23.95 -12.14
CA MET A 179 -4.40 23.62 -11.02
C MET A 179 -4.05 24.88 -10.23
N ASP A 180 -3.88 24.75 -8.92
CA ASP A 180 -3.30 25.82 -8.09
C ASP A 180 -1.80 25.94 -8.39
N TYR A 181 -1.31 27.18 -8.52
CA TYR A 181 0.11 27.51 -8.72
C TYR A 181 1.08 26.71 -7.84
N ASN A 182 0.74 26.51 -6.55
CA ASN A 182 1.61 25.82 -5.59
C ASN A 182 1.59 24.29 -5.71
N HIS A 183 0.58 23.71 -6.37
CA HIS A 183 0.33 22.27 -6.37
C HIS A 183 0.39 21.62 -7.76
N VAL A 184 0.80 22.35 -8.79
CA VAL A 184 0.87 21.86 -10.19
C VAL A 184 1.57 20.50 -10.32
N GLN A 185 2.64 20.28 -9.57
CA GLN A 185 3.47 19.08 -9.64
C GLN A 185 3.14 18.02 -8.58
N SER A 186 2.01 18.15 -7.87
CA SER A 186 1.58 17.11 -6.95
C SER A 186 1.35 15.80 -7.71
N GLY A 187 1.67 14.65 -7.08
CA GLY A 187 1.45 13.34 -7.69
C GLY A 187 0.00 13.10 -8.10
N SER A 188 -0.95 13.67 -7.35
CA SER A 188 -2.38 13.62 -7.65
C SER A 188 -2.76 14.41 -8.92
N ASN A 189 -2.22 15.63 -9.12
CA ASN A 189 -2.45 16.44 -10.32
C ASN A 189 -1.87 15.77 -11.57
N LEU A 190 -0.63 15.27 -11.49
CA LEU A 190 0.03 14.60 -12.61
C LEU A 190 -0.69 13.29 -12.99
N SER A 191 -1.14 12.51 -12.00
CA SER A 191 -1.90 11.28 -12.26
C SER A 191 -3.24 11.54 -12.92
N PHE A 192 -3.97 12.56 -12.49
CA PHE A 192 -5.26 12.88 -13.08
C PHE A 192 -5.14 13.53 -14.47
N ALA A 193 -4.14 14.39 -14.66
CA ALA A 193 -3.84 14.93 -16.00
C ALA A 193 -3.48 13.82 -16.99
N ARG A 194 -2.82 12.74 -16.52
CA ARG A 194 -2.56 11.56 -17.35
C ARG A 194 -3.85 10.84 -17.75
N SER A 195 -4.77 10.62 -16.83
CA SER A 195 -6.06 9.96 -17.16
C SER A 195 -6.91 10.79 -18.12
N ILE A 196 -6.74 12.11 -18.15
CA ILE A 196 -7.37 12.95 -19.19
C ILE A 196 -6.68 12.77 -20.54
N ALA A 197 -5.35 12.72 -20.56
CA ALA A 197 -4.58 12.58 -21.80
C ALA A 197 -4.90 11.27 -22.57
N GLU A 198 -5.34 10.22 -21.87
CA GLU A 198 -5.79 8.94 -22.46
C GLU A 198 -7.03 9.08 -23.37
N TRP A 199 -7.81 10.15 -23.21
CA TRP A 199 -8.95 10.44 -24.09
C TRP A 199 -8.52 11.02 -25.45
N GLU A 200 -7.24 11.39 -25.61
CA GLU A 200 -6.67 12.02 -26.82
C GLU A 200 -7.38 13.32 -27.24
N LYS A 201 -8.19 13.91 -26.34
CA LYS A 201 -8.87 15.17 -26.55
C LYS A 201 -7.93 16.35 -26.33
N PRO A 202 -8.18 17.51 -26.97
CA PRO A 202 -7.43 18.73 -26.71
C PRO A 202 -7.41 19.09 -25.23
N LEU A 203 -6.22 19.04 -24.62
CA LEU A 203 -5.98 19.36 -23.21
C LEU A 203 -5.26 20.71 -23.09
N TYR A 204 -5.86 21.64 -22.35
CA TYR A 204 -5.23 22.89 -21.95
C TYR A 204 -5.00 22.89 -20.44
N LEU A 205 -3.79 23.24 -20.02
CA LEU A 205 -3.45 23.36 -18.61
C LEU A 205 -3.62 24.81 -18.18
N ILE A 206 -4.30 25.05 -17.07
CA ILE A 206 -4.50 26.37 -16.49
C ILE A 206 -3.90 26.36 -15.09
N ILE A 207 -2.79 27.06 -14.94
CA ILE A 207 -2.16 27.33 -13.66
C ILE A 207 -2.82 28.59 -13.11
N ASN A 208 -3.76 28.41 -12.20
CA ASN A 208 -4.51 29.48 -11.55
C ASN A 208 -3.75 30.02 -10.34
N GLN A 209 -4.10 31.24 -9.94
CA GLN A 209 -3.50 31.97 -8.80
C GLN A 209 -2.01 32.31 -9.04
N VAL A 210 -1.66 32.73 -10.25
CA VAL A 210 -0.28 33.14 -10.61
C VAL A 210 0.19 34.39 -9.83
N ASP A 211 -0.72 35.15 -9.23
CA ASP A 211 -0.43 36.22 -8.27
C ASP A 211 0.31 35.74 -7.00
N LYS A 212 0.34 34.42 -6.77
CA LYS A 212 1.18 33.81 -5.73
C LYS A 212 2.65 33.75 -6.11
N HIS A 213 3.00 33.87 -7.39
CA HIS A 213 4.38 33.81 -7.85
C HIS A 213 5.21 34.94 -7.23
N GLN A 214 6.35 34.58 -6.65
CA GLN A 214 7.32 35.54 -6.15
C GLN A 214 8.64 35.33 -6.89
N GLU A 215 9.00 36.31 -7.73
CA GLU A 215 10.24 36.26 -8.54
C GLU A 215 11.50 36.18 -7.65
N GLU A 216 11.41 36.67 -6.41
CA GLU A 216 12.46 36.58 -5.37
C GLU A 216 12.74 35.15 -4.91
N GLU A 217 11.74 34.26 -4.93
CA GLU A 217 11.85 32.87 -4.49
C GLU A 217 12.35 31.96 -5.63
N GLN A 218 11.75 32.10 -6.80
CA GLN A 218 12.12 31.36 -8.01
C GLN A 218 11.72 32.20 -9.23
N THR A 219 12.57 32.23 -10.26
CA THR A 219 12.20 32.94 -11.49
C THR A 219 11.05 32.24 -12.21
N PHE A 220 10.15 33.01 -12.83
CA PHE A 220 8.99 32.45 -13.53
C PHE A 220 9.40 31.49 -14.67
N GLU A 221 10.51 31.76 -15.34
CA GLU A 221 11.03 30.91 -16.41
C GLU A 221 11.48 29.53 -15.90
N GLN A 222 12.15 29.48 -14.75
CA GLN A 222 12.56 28.23 -14.13
C GLN A 222 11.34 27.42 -13.66
N TYR A 223 10.34 28.09 -13.08
CA TYR A 223 9.08 27.47 -12.68
C TYR A 223 8.39 26.79 -13.88
N MET A 224 8.20 27.52 -14.99
CA MET A 224 7.54 26.98 -16.18
C MET A 224 8.30 25.81 -16.80
N LYS A 225 9.64 25.88 -16.90
CA LYS A 225 10.47 24.76 -17.36
C LYS A 225 10.31 23.52 -16.47
N SER A 226 10.23 23.72 -15.16
CA SER A 226 10.00 22.64 -14.19
C SER A 226 8.63 21.98 -14.42
N VAL A 227 7.58 22.79 -14.60
CA VAL A 227 6.23 22.30 -14.91
C VAL A 227 6.21 21.50 -16.21
N GLU A 228 6.76 22.03 -17.29
CA GLU A 228 6.84 21.35 -18.59
C GLU A 228 7.60 20.01 -18.48
N HIS A 229 8.72 20.01 -17.74
CA HIS A 229 9.49 18.79 -17.50
C HIS A 229 8.67 17.74 -16.75
N ALA A 230 7.94 18.14 -15.70
CA ALA A 230 7.10 17.23 -14.92
C ALA A 230 6.01 16.58 -15.79
N PHE A 231 5.28 17.35 -16.61
CA PHE A 231 4.27 16.80 -17.51
C PHE A 231 4.88 15.93 -18.62
N SER A 232 6.05 16.29 -19.15
CA SER A 232 6.76 15.49 -20.14
C SER A 232 7.20 14.13 -19.60
N VAL A 233 7.68 14.05 -18.35
CA VAL A 233 8.03 12.78 -17.69
C VAL A 233 6.82 11.86 -17.54
N TRP A 234 5.62 12.44 -17.45
CA TRP A 234 4.35 11.71 -17.39
C TRP A 234 3.74 11.48 -18.79
N GLY A 235 4.45 11.82 -19.86
CA GLY A 235 4.00 11.66 -21.25
C GLY A 235 2.76 12.48 -21.61
N ILE A 236 2.54 13.61 -20.93
CA ILE A 236 1.40 14.51 -21.15
C ILE A 236 1.87 15.67 -22.03
N ALA A 237 1.22 15.83 -23.19
CA ALA A 237 1.51 16.89 -24.14
C ALA A 237 0.31 17.86 -24.24
N PRO A 238 0.27 18.93 -23.42
CA PRO A 238 -0.83 19.89 -23.48
C PRO A 238 -0.75 20.77 -24.74
N ALA A 239 -1.91 21.20 -25.23
CA ALA A 239 -2.02 22.11 -26.37
C ALA A 239 -1.43 23.49 -26.06
N ALA A 240 -1.68 23.99 -24.86
CA ALA A 240 -1.03 25.15 -24.28
C ALA A 240 -1.13 25.13 -22.75
N ILE A 241 -0.27 25.90 -22.10
CA ILE A 241 -0.30 26.16 -20.66
C ILE A 241 -0.61 27.65 -20.48
N PHE A 242 -1.63 27.97 -19.69
CA PHE A 242 -2.01 29.35 -19.35
C PHE A 242 -1.79 29.60 -17.87
N THR A 243 -1.33 30.79 -17.53
CA THR A 243 -1.33 31.30 -16.15
C THR A 243 -2.46 32.29 -15.94
N THR A 244 -3.22 32.16 -14.86
CA THR A 244 -4.35 33.06 -14.58
C THR A 244 -4.32 33.59 -13.15
N SER A 245 -4.83 34.81 -12.95
CA SER A 245 -5.13 35.39 -11.64
C SER A 245 -6.52 36.02 -11.67
N LEU A 246 -7.35 35.65 -10.69
CA LEU A 246 -8.68 36.23 -10.50
C LEU A 246 -8.66 37.36 -9.47
N LYS A 247 -7.66 37.37 -8.59
CA LYS A 247 -7.49 38.36 -7.52
C LYS A 247 -6.84 39.64 -8.05
N GLU A 248 -5.88 39.51 -8.96
CA GLU A 248 -5.17 40.62 -9.59
C GLU A 248 -5.39 40.60 -11.11
N PRO A 249 -6.49 41.17 -11.62
CA PRO A 249 -6.82 41.13 -13.05
C PRO A 249 -5.74 41.73 -13.95
N GLU A 250 -5.02 42.76 -13.46
CA GLU A 250 -3.95 43.44 -14.19
C GLU A 250 -2.55 42.84 -13.96
N HIS A 251 -2.45 41.67 -13.31
CA HIS A 251 -1.16 41.03 -13.07
C HIS A 251 -0.45 40.70 -14.40
N GLN A 252 0.86 40.99 -14.49
CA GLN A 252 1.62 40.91 -15.75
C GLN A 252 1.60 39.52 -16.41
N ARG A 253 1.49 38.46 -15.59
CA ARG A 253 1.40 37.07 -16.04
C ARG A 253 -0.03 36.54 -16.13
N ASN A 254 -1.05 37.38 -15.93
CA ASN A 254 -2.44 36.96 -16.04
C ASN A 254 -2.85 36.84 -17.50
N GLN A 255 -2.95 35.61 -17.98
CA GLN A 255 -3.33 35.27 -19.34
C GLN A 255 -4.83 34.99 -19.48
N LEU A 256 -5.66 35.47 -18.54
CA LEU A 256 -7.12 35.34 -18.62
C LEU A 256 -7.71 35.97 -19.90
N PRO A 257 -7.24 37.14 -20.38
CA PRO A 257 -7.70 37.69 -21.66
C PRO A 257 -7.37 36.79 -22.86
N GLU A 258 -6.16 36.22 -22.89
CA GLU A 258 -5.71 35.27 -23.91
C GLU A 258 -6.51 33.98 -23.84
N LEU A 259 -6.79 33.48 -22.63
CA LEU A 259 -7.65 32.31 -22.42
C LEU A 259 -9.06 32.57 -22.96
N LYS A 260 -9.65 33.76 -22.70
CA LYS A 260 -10.94 34.15 -23.28
C LYS A 260 -10.88 34.18 -24.81
N ARG A 261 -9.82 34.74 -25.39
CA ARG A 261 -9.61 34.75 -26.86
C ARG A 261 -9.54 33.34 -27.41
N VAL A 262 -8.80 32.45 -26.76
CA VAL A 262 -8.66 31.04 -27.13
C VAL A 262 -10.00 30.31 -27.05
N VAL A 263 -10.81 30.54 -26.01
CA VAL A 263 -12.16 29.97 -25.93
C VAL A 263 -13.02 30.45 -27.10
N ILE A 264 -12.97 31.74 -27.46
CA ILE A 264 -13.70 32.27 -28.63
C ILE A 264 -13.20 31.63 -29.92
N GLU A 265 -11.88 31.54 -30.14
CA GLU A 265 -11.29 30.91 -31.32
C GLU A 265 -11.64 29.41 -31.44
N LEU A 266 -11.74 28.71 -30.31
CA LEU A 266 -12.19 27.31 -30.26
C LEU A 266 -13.67 27.21 -30.66
N LEU A 267 -14.53 28.10 -30.15
CA LEU A 267 -15.94 28.16 -30.52
C LEU A 267 -16.16 28.52 -32.00
N ASP A 268 -15.33 29.38 -32.57
CA ASP A 268 -15.36 29.69 -34.01
C ASP A 268 -14.99 28.49 -34.89
N ARG A 269 -14.16 27.57 -34.36
CA ARG A 269 -13.72 26.33 -35.02
C ARG A 269 -14.57 25.11 -34.65
N LYS A 270 -15.76 25.32 -34.04
CA LYS A 270 -16.57 24.26 -33.45
C LYS A 270 -16.85 23.07 -34.35
N ALA A 271 -17.12 23.27 -35.64
CA ALA A 271 -17.54 22.19 -36.53
C ALA A 271 -16.45 21.11 -36.67
N ALA A 272 -15.20 21.54 -36.90
CA ALA A 272 -14.07 20.62 -37.03
C ALA A 272 -13.64 20.02 -35.68
N LEU A 273 -13.76 20.77 -34.58
CA LEU A 273 -13.43 20.28 -33.24
C LEU A 273 -14.45 19.26 -32.73
N LEU A 274 -15.73 19.47 -33.01
CA LEU A 274 -16.83 18.56 -32.66
C LEU A 274 -16.74 17.25 -33.44
N GLU A 275 -16.38 17.30 -34.73
CA GLU A 275 -16.14 16.09 -35.52
C GLU A 275 -14.92 15.31 -34.99
N PHE A 276 -13.82 16.00 -34.68
CA PHE A 276 -12.63 15.38 -34.11
C PHE A 276 -12.89 14.75 -32.73
N SER A 277 -13.54 15.47 -31.82
CA SER A 277 -13.81 14.98 -30.47
C SER A 277 -14.81 13.82 -30.44
N ILE A 278 -15.82 13.82 -31.32
CA ILE A 278 -16.73 12.68 -31.50
C ILE A 278 -15.93 11.48 -31.97
N ALA A 279 -15.01 11.66 -32.93
CA ALA A 279 -14.10 10.59 -33.33
C ALA A 279 -13.24 10.09 -32.16
N CYS A 280 -12.66 10.97 -31.33
CA CYS A 280 -11.93 10.58 -30.11
C CYS A 280 -12.81 9.76 -29.16
N SER A 281 -14.01 10.25 -28.82
CA SER A 281 -14.93 9.54 -27.92
C SER A 281 -15.34 8.18 -28.50
N LEU A 282 -15.60 8.08 -29.81
CA LEU A 282 -15.92 6.81 -30.48
C LEU A 282 -14.76 5.82 -30.43
N HIS A 283 -13.53 6.27 -30.74
CA HIS A 283 -12.36 5.41 -30.70
C HIS A 283 -12.02 4.99 -29.27
N HIS A 284 -12.21 5.88 -28.29
CA HIS A 284 -12.07 5.53 -26.87
C HIS A 284 -13.12 4.47 -26.48
N GLU A 285 -14.41 4.67 -26.77
CA GLU A 285 -15.44 3.68 -26.48
C GLU A 285 -15.24 2.37 -27.23
N ALA A 286 -14.76 2.40 -28.47
CA ALA A 286 -14.40 1.22 -29.23
C ALA A 286 -13.23 0.45 -28.60
N ARG A 287 -12.18 1.16 -28.15
CA ARG A 287 -11.07 0.56 -27.39
C ARG A 287 -11.59 -0.06 -26.09
N GLN A 288 -12.42 0.66 -25.32
CA GLN A 288 -13.02 0.14 -24.08
C GLN A 288 -13.97 -1.04 -24.35
N PHE A 289 -14.67 -1.05 -25.49
CA PHE A 289 -15.52 -2.18 -25.87
C PHE A 289 -14.69 -3.40 -26.26
N LYS A 290 -13.70 -3.24 -27.14
CA LYS A 290 -12.76 -4.32 -27.53
C LYS A 290 -12.12 -4.95 -26.31
N LYS A 291 -11.63 -4.10 -25.43
CA LYS A 291 -11.07 -4.45 -24.14
C LYS A 291 -12.05 -5.25 -23.27
N ARG A 292 -13.27 -4.75 -23.05
CA ARG A 292 -14.33 -5.48 -22.32
C ARG A 292 -14.69 -6.82 -22.98
N THR A 293 -14.72 -6.90 -24.31
CA THR A 293 -15.00 -8.15 -25.03
C THR A 293 -13.83 -9.13 -24.95
N GLU A 294 -12.59 -8.65 -24.98
CA GLU A 294 -11.38 -9.44 -24.78
C GLU A 294 -11.28 -9.94 -23.33
N GLU A 295 -11.61 -9.11 -22.34
CA GLU A 295 -11.70 -9.51 -20.93
C GLU A 295 -12.78 -10.58 -20.70
N ALA A 296 -13.99 -10.36 -21.24
CA ALA A 296 -15.09 -11.32 -21.15
C ALA A 296 -14.79 -12.64 -21.89
N ALA A 297 -14.01 -12.59 -22.97
CA ALA A 297 -13.49 -13.77 -23.65
C ALA A 297 -12.36 -14.43 -22.84
N GLY A 298 -11.52 -13.63 -22.16
CA GLY A 298 -10.37 -14.07 -21.37
C GLY A 298 -10.71 -15.00 -20.20
N GLU A 299 -11.85 -14.76 -19.52
CA GLU A 299 -12.32 -15.63 -18.43
C GLU A 299 -12.70 -17.04 -18.91
N ARG A 300 -13.41 -17.14 -20.04
CA ARG A 300 -13.81 -18.42 -20.66
C ARG A 300 -12.63 -19.11 -21.35
N ARG A 301 -11.69 -18.31 -21.86
CA ARG A 301 -10.44 -18.75 -22.48
C ARG A 301 -9.55 -19.49 -21.50
N GLN A 302 -9.38 -19.00 -20.27
CA GLN A 302 -8.57 -19.67 -19.25
C GLN A 302 -9.11 -21.05 -18.86
N GLU A 303 -10.43 -21.21 -18.76
CA GLU A 303 -11.06 -22.51 -18.50
C GLU A 303 -10.81 -23.50 -19.65
N LEU A 304 -10.95 -23.02 -20.90
CA LEU A 304 -10.72 -23.82 -22.11
C LEU A 304 -9.23 -24.13 -22.34
N GLU A 305 -8.31 -23.23 -21.99
CA GLU A 305 -6.86 -23.43 -22.06
C GLU A 305 -6.39 -24.47 -21.04
N ALA A 306 -6.94 -24.44 -19.81
CA ALA A 306 -6.67 -25.47 -18.80
C ALA A 306 -7.14 -26.86 -19.25
N LEU A 307 -8.22 -26.93 -20.03
CA LEU A 307 -8.74 -28.17 -20.62
C LEU A 307 -7.96 -28.61 -21.87
N ALA A 308 -7.46 -27.69 -22.70
CA ALA A 308 -6.74 -28.00 -23.94
C ALA A 308 -5.29 -28.50 -23.70
N GLY A 309 -4.64 -28.04 -22.63
CA GLY A 309 -3.23 -28.35 -22.31
C GLY A 309 -2.24 -27.54 -23.15
N ASP A 310 -0.94 -27.77 -22.90
CA ASP A 310 0.25 -27.04 -23.39
C ASP A 310 0.07 -26.14 -24.64
N GLU A 311 0.43 -24.84 -24.52
CA GLU A 311 0.23 -23.79 -25.54
C GLU A 311 0.91 -24.05 -26.89
N ALA A 312 1.83 -25.03 -26.96
CA ALA A 312 2.61 -25.34 -28.16
C ALA A 312 1.96 -26.34 -29.14
N VAL A 313 0.83 -26.98 -28.77
CA VAL A 313 0.19 -28.01 -29.61
C VAL A 313 -0.98 -27.42 -30.40
N THR A 314 -0.93 -27.55 -31.73
CA THR A 314 -1.98 -27.06 -32.63
C THR A 314 -3.21 -27.98 -32.66
N VAL A 315 -4.40 -27.43 -32.92
CA VAL A 315 -5.66 -28.21 -33.04
C VAL A 315 -5.52 -29.35 -34.05
N ASP A 316 -4.77 -29.12 -35.14
CA ASP A 316 -4.53 -30.11 -36.19
C ASP A 316 -3.68 -31.29 -35.70
N GLN A 317 -2.71 -31.06 -34.81
CA GLN A 317 -1.92 -32.14 -34.20
C GLN A 317 -2.78 -33.00 -33.27
N LEU A 318 -3.62 -32.38 -32.42
CA LEU A 318 -4.54 -33.11 -31.55
C LEU A 318 -5.57 -33.92 -32.34
N ARG A 319 -6.07 -33.38 -33.47
CA ARG A 319 -6.96 -34.10 -34.40
C ARG A 319 -6.27 -35.29 -35.05
N GLN A 320 -5.02 -35.14 -35.47
CA GLN A 320 -4.23 -36.25 -36.02
C GLN A 320 -4.03 -37.35 -34.97
N GLU A 321 -3.67 -36.99 -33.74
CA GLU A 321 -3.53 -37.97 -32.65
C GLU A 321 -4.85 -38.69 -32.33
N LEU A 322 -5.98 -37.96 -32.34
CA LEU A 322 -7.31 -38.55 -32.12
C LEU A 322 -7.67 -39.50 -33.26
N GLN A 323 -7.42 -39.13 -34.51
CA GLN A 323 -7.66 -39.99 -35.67
C GLN A 323 -6.79 -41.25 -35.64
N GLU A 324 -5.51 -41.14 -35.28
CA GLU A 324 -4.63 -42.31 -35.12
C GLU A 324 -5.14 -43.25 -34.02
N LEU A 325 -5.64 -42.69 -32.91
CA LEU A 325 -6.20 -43.46 -31.81
C LEU A 325 -7.52 -44.16 -32.22
N GLU A 326 -8.39 -43.45 -32.94
CA GLU A 326 -9.63 -44.01 -33.50
C GLU A 326 -9.36 -45.12 -34.51
N LEU A 327 -8.34 -44.96 -35.35
CA LEU A 327 -7.90 -46.02 -36.27
C LEU A 327 -7.43 -47.27 -35.52
N ARG A 328 -6.69 -47.08 -34.41
CA ARG A 328 -6.24 -48.18 -33.54
C ARG A 328 -7.41 -48.87 -32.84
N MET A 329 -8.40 -48.12 -32.37
CA MET A 329 -9.59 -48.68 -31.69
C MET A 329 -10.51 -49.42 -32.66
N SER A 330 -10.75 -48.87 -33.85
CA SER A 330 -11.59 -49.49 -34.88
C SER A 330 -10.98 -50.80 -35.41
N SER A 331 -9.65 -50.91 -35.51
CA SER A 331 -9.00 -52.17 -35.87
C SER A 331 -9.17 -53.32 -34.84
N ARG A 332 -9.67 -53.03 -33.63
CA ARG A 332 -9.87 -53.99 -32.53
C ARG A 332 -11.34 -54.30 -32.20
N GLN A 333 -12.32 -53.77 -32.94
CA GLN A 333 -13.74 -53.72 -32.53
C GLN A 333 -14.69 -54.78 -33.14
N GLU A 334 -14.25 -55.66 -34.04
CA GLU A 334 -15.20 -56.54 -34.75
C GLU A 334 -15.58 -57.83 -34.00
N GLU A 335 -14.85 -58.25 -32.97
CA GLU A 335 -15.24 -59.36 -32.07
C GLU A 335 -14.47 -59.25 -30.73
N PRO A 336 -15.06 -59.57 -29.55
CA PRO A 336 -14.28 -59.58 -28.31
C PRO A 336 -13.08 -60.53 -28.50
N PRO A 337 -11.83 -60.07 -28.29
CA PRO A 337 -10.64 -60.82 -28.69
C PRO A 337 -10.57 -62.22 -28.06
N GLU A 338 -11.13 -62.39 -26.85
CA GLU A 338 -11.29 -63.68 -26.18
C GLU A 338 -12.25 -64.63 -26.94
N ALA A 339 -13.38 -64.12 -27.45
CA ALA A 339 -14.38 -64.92 -28.14
C ALA A 339 -13.88 -65.41 -29.50
N ALA A 340 -13.16 -64.56 -30.24
CA ALA A 340 -12.50 -64.92 -31.50
C ALA A 340 -11.42 -65.99 -31.26
N LEU A 341 -10.56 -65.80 -30.26
CA LEU A 341 -9.50 -66.74 -29.89
C LEU A 341 -10.07 -68.08 -29.42
N ARG A 342 -11.16 -68.07 -28.62
CA ARG A 342 -11.88 -69.27 -28.18
C ARG A 342 -12.44 -70.06 -29.36
N ARG A 343 -13.08 -69.38 -30.32
CA ARG A 343 -13.63 -70.02 -31.52
C ARG A 343 -12.52 -70.64 -32.36
N GLU A 344 -11.46 -69.90 -32.65
CA GLU A 344 -10.33 -70.38 -33.45
C GLU A 344 -9.66 -71.60 -32.79
N TRP A 345 -9.42 -71.54 -31.48
CA TRP A 345 -8.78 -72.63 -30.75
C TRP A 345 -9.67 -73.88 -30.69
N THR A 346 -10.98 -73.70 -30.47
CA THR A 346 -11.95 -74.82 -30.44
C THR A 346 -12.05 -75.50 -31.82
N ILE A 347 -12.09 -74.72 -32.91
CA ILE A 347 -12.07 -75.26 -34.28
C ILE A 347 -10.81 -76.09 -34.52
N LYS A 348 -9.64 -75.59 -34.11
CA LYS A 348 -8.37 -76.32 -34.25
C LYS A 348 -8.35 -77.61 -33.42
N LEU A 349 -8.88 -77.60 -32.21
CA LEU A 349 -8.97 -78.78 -31.35
C LEU A 349 -9.88 -79.84 -31.98
N ASP A 350 -11.06 -79.42 -32.46
CA ASP A 350 -12.02 -80.32 -33.09
C ASP A 350 -11.44 -80.95 -34.36
N GLN A 351 -10.79 -80.15 -35.21
CA GLN A 351 -10.07 -80.66 -36.39
C GLN A 351 -8.97 -81.66 -36.01
N LEU A 352 -8.21 -81.39 -34.95
CA LEU A 352 -7.15 -82.29 -34.49
C LEU A 352 -7.71 -83.64 -34.06
N LEU A 353 -8.75 -83.62 -33.22
CA LEU A 353 -9.38 -84.83 -32.69
C LEU A 353 -10.09 -85.62 -33.79
N GLU A 354 -10.78 -84.95 -34.72
CA GLU A 354 -11.45 -85.63 -35.84
C GLU A 354 -10.47 -86.32 -36.78
N ASN A 355 -9.32 -85.69 -37.05
CA ASN A 355 -8.29 -86.21 -37.95
C ASN A 355 -7.36 -87.24 -37.29
N ALA A 356 -7.40 -87.38 -35.97
CA ALA A 356 -6.57 -88.35 -35.25
C ALA A 356 -6.94 -89.79 -35.62
N TYR A 357 -6.03 -90.47 -36.32
CA TYR A 357 -6.24 -91.84 -36.77
C TYR A 357 -5.90 -92.84 -35.65
N LEU A 358 -6.88 -93.07 -34.76
CA LEU A 358 -6.72 -93.91 -33.57
C LEU A 358 -6.75 -95.42 -33.84
N MET A 359 -7.54 -95.87 -34.83
CA MET A 359 -7.82 -97.30 -35.06
C MET A 359 -7.16 -97.77 -36.36
N THR A 360 -5.84 -98.04 -36.29
CA THR A 360 -5.05 -98.60 -37.39
C THR A 360 -5.46 -100.04 -37.72
N ALA A 361 -5.04 -100.56 -38.87
CA ALA A 361 -5.34 -101.94 -39.26
C ALA A 361 -4.84 -102.97 -38.22
N ASP A 362 -3.62 -102.77 -37.71
CA ASP A 362 -3.01 -103.61 -36.65
C ASP A 362 -3.78 -103.49 -35.32
N LEU A 363 -4.17 -102.26 -34.94
CA LEU A 363 -4.98 -102.03 -33.73
C LEU A 363 -6.36 -102.67 -33.82
N ARG A 364 -7.01 -102.64 -34.98
CA ARG A 364 -8.30 -103.32 -35.20
C ARG A 364 -8.15 -104.84 -35.10
N GLU A 365 -7.05 -105.41 -35.58
CA GLU A 365 -6.77 -106.84 -35.44
C GLU A 365 -6.57 -107.22 -33.96
N THR A 366 -5.85 -106.40 -33.18
CA THR A 366 -5.72 -106.62 -31.73
C THR A 366 -7.04 -106.45 -30.98
N ALA A 367 -7.89 -105.50 -31.40
CA ALA A 367 -9.24 -105.33 -30.88
C ALA A 367 -10.13 -106.54 -31.20
N GLU A 368 -10.05 -107.09 -32.41
CA GLU A 368 -10.77 -108.29 -32.83
C GLU A 368 -10.35 -109.50 -31.98
N LYS A 369 -9.03 -109.72 -31.81
CA LYS A 369 -8.48 -110.78 -30.94
C LYS A 369 -8.91 -110.64 -29.48
N TYR A 370 -9.04 -109.40 -28.98
CA TYR A 370 -9.57 -109.11 -27.65
C TYR A 370 -11.06 -109.44 -27.56
N LEU A 371 -11.87 -109.02 -28.54
CA LEU A 371 -13.29 -109.33 -28.60
C LEU A 371 -13.52 -110.86 -28.68
N GLU A 372 -12.79 -111.58 -29.55
CA GLU A 372 -12.89 -113.04 -29.70
C GLU A 372 -12.64 -113.78 -28.38
N SER A 373 -11.70 -113.29 -27.57
CA SER A 373 -11.43 -113.84 -26.25
C SER A 373 -12.61 -113.74 -25.28
N ARG A 374 -13.61 -112.89 -25.57
CA ARG A 374 -14.87 -112.77 -24.83
C ARG A 374 -15.96 -113.74 -25.32
N GLU A 375 -15.92 -114.20 -26.56
CA GLU A 375 -16.91 -115.14 -27.13
C GLU A 375 -16.67 -116.61 -26.73
N ALA A 376 -15.42 -116.99 -26.47
CA ALA A 376 -15.03 -118.38 -26.15
C ALA A 376 -15.72 -118.96 -24.89
N GLU A 377 -16.34 -118.14 -24.05
CA GLU A 377 -17.14 -118.55 -22.88
C GLU A 377 -18.61 -118.90 -23.19
N ALA A 378 -19.15 -118.50 -24.35
CA ALA A 378 -20.60 -118.53 -24.62
C ALA A 378 -21.12 -119.82 -25.29
N LYS A 379 -20.25 -120.74 -25.75
CA LYS A 379 -20.66 -122.03 -26.37
C LYS A 379 -20.82 -123.16 -25.34
N PRO A 380 -21.99 -123.82 -25.20
CA PRO A 380 -22.19 -124.91 -24.25
C PRO A 380 -21.60 -126.22 -24.83
N GLY A 381 -20.40 -126.60 -24.39
CA GLY A 381 -19.79 -127.89 -24.76
C GLY A 381 -18.43 -128.23 -24.14
N PHE A 382 -17.64 -127.25 -23.65
CA PHE A 382 -16.31 -127.49 -23.10
C PHE A 382 -16.21 -127.05 -21.62
N ARG A 383 -16.46 -127.95 -20.66
CA ARG A 383 -16.37 -127.68 -19.20
C ARG A 383 -15.09 -128.25 -18.54
N LEU A 384 -13.91 -128.02 -19.14
CA LEU A 384 -12.61 -128.44 -18.54
C LEU A 384 -11.46 -127.40 -18.54
N PHE A 385 -11.67 -126.13 -18.96
CA PHE A 385 -10.59 -125.11 -18.97
C PHE A 385 -11.02 -123.67 -18.60
N LYS A 386 -11.67 -123.44 -17.45
CA LYS A 386 -12.10 -122.08 -17.04
C LYS A 386 -10.97 -121.13 -16.62
N ASN A 387 -9.93 -121.57 -15.91
CA ASN A 387 -8.88 -120.65 -15.39
C ASN A 387 -7.86 -120.18 -16.45
N LYS A 388 -7.57 -120.98 -17.49
CA LYS A 388 -6.69 -120.56 -18.60
C LYS A 388 -7.37 -119.56 -19.55
N SER A 389 -8.70 -119.55 -19.63
CA SER A 389 -9.47 -118.64 -20.49
C SER A 389 -9.50 -117.20 -19.97
N ILE A 390 -9.44 -116.98 -18.64
CA ILE A 390 -9.49 -115.65 -18.03
C ILE A 390 -8.13 -114.93 -18.16
N GLN A 391 -7.01 -115.64 -17.93
CA GLN A 391 -5.66 -115.08 -18.06
C GLN A 391 -5.35 -114.65 -19.50
N GLU A 392 -5.75 -115.45 -20.50
CA GLU A 392 -5.53 -115.10 -21.91
C GLU A 392 -6.35 -113.88 -22.34
N ARG A 393 -7.56 -113.70 -21.80
CA ARG A 393 -8.37 -112.50 -22.02
C ARG A 393 -7.72 -111.26 -21.41
N GLN A 394 -7.25 -111.34 -20.16
CA GLN A 394 -6.54 -110.23 -19.51
C GLN A 394 -5.26 -109.86 -20.27
N ARG A 395 -4.52 -110.86 -20.77
CA ARG A 395 -3.32 -110.63 -21.59
C ARG A 395 -3.64 -109.88 -22.89
N ARG A 396 -4.68 -110.29 -23.62
CA ARG A 396 -5.08 -109.65 -24.89
C ARG A 396 -5.70 -108.26 -24.68
N GLN A 397 -6.42 -108.08 -23.57
CA GLN A 397 -6.93 -106.78 -23.16
C GLN A 397 -5.80 -105.81 -22.89
N GLN A 398 -4.80 -106.25 -22.13
CA GLN A 398 -3.64 -105.45 -21.79
C GLN A 398 -2.84 -105.11 -23.06
N GLU A 399 -2.64 -106.07 -23.96
CA GLU A 399 -1.96 -105.84 -25.25
C GLU A 399 -2.70 -104.83 -26.13
N PHE A 400 -4.04 -104.91 -26.21
CA PHE A 400 -4.83 -103.91 -26.95
C PHE A 400 -4.77 -102.54 -26.28
N LEU A 401 -4.86 -102.48 -24.95
CA LEU A 401 -4.82 -101.24 -24.18
C LEU A 401 -3.47 -100.52 -24.32
N GLU A 402 -2.36 -101.25 -24.23
CA GLU A 402 -1.00 -100.71 -24.36
C GLU A 402 -0.74 -100.13 -25.76
N ARG A 403 -1.08 -100.88 -26.83
CA ARG A 403 -0.94 -100.37 -28.20
C ARG A 403 -1.87 -99.18 -28.49
N LEU A 404 -3.06 -99.18 -27.91
CA LEU A 404 -4.02 -98.09 -28.07
C LEU A 404 -3.55 -96.84 -27.31
N ASP A 405 -2.99 -97.01 -26.11
CA ASP A 405 -2.38 -95.91 -25.34
C ASP A 405 -1.21 -95.27 -26.09
N GLU A 406 -0.31 -96.05 -26.67
CA GLU A 406 0.78 -95.54 -27.51
C GLU A 406 0.25 -94.73 -28.69
N GLN A 407 -0.78 -95.23 -29.37
CA GLN A 407 -1.38 -94.54 -30.51
C GLN A 407 -2.12 -93.26 -30.12
N VAL A 408 -2.82 -93.26 -28.97
CA VAL A 408 -3.47 -92.07 -28.42
C VAL A 408 -2.44 -91.03 -27.99
N LYS A 409 -1.33 -91.47 -27.36
CA LYS A 409 -0.25 -90.58 -26.97
C LYS A 409 0.39 -89.88 -28.18
N ALA A 410 0.61 -90.62 -29.25
CA ALA A 410 1.22 -90.11 -30.47
C ALA A 410 0.28 -89.21 -31.30
N GLN A 411 -1.00 -89.59 -31.43
CA GLN A 411 -1.93 -88.89 -32.33
C GLN A 411 -2.76 -87.79 -31.65
N ILE A 412 -2.92 -87.83 -30.33
CA ILE A 412 -3.77 -86.90 -29.58
C ILE A 412 -3.02 -86.24 -28.42
N ASP A 413 -2.54 -87.01 -27.44
CA ASP A 413 -2.11 -86.46 -26.14
C ASP A 413 -1.01 -85.40 -26.26
N TRP A 414 0.06 -85.70 -26.99
CA TRP A 414 1.17 -84.76 -27.16
C TRP A 414 0.71 -83.45 -27.83
N HIS A 415 -0.11 -83.56 -28.87
CA HIS A 415 -0.57 -82.39 -29.62
C HIS A 415 -1.56 -81.53 -28.83
N VAL A 416 -2.49 -82.17 -28.10
CA VAL A 416 -3.45 -81.44 -27.25
C VAL A 416 -2.72 -80.72 -26.12
N ARG A 417 -1.73 -81.36 -25.48
CA ARG A 417 -0.88 -80.74 -24.47
C ARG A 417 -0.09 -79.55 -25.03
N ASP A 418 0.53 -79.70 -26.20
CA ASP A 418 1.26 -78.62 -26.87
C ASP A 418 0.33 -77.44 -27.24
N MET A 419 -0.89 -77.71 -27.69
CA MET A 419 -1.90 -76.67 -27.97
C MET A 419 -2.28 -75.85 -26.72
N ILE A 420 -2.42 -76.50 -25.56
CA ILE A 420 -2.73 -75.81 -24.29
C ILE A 420 -1.51 -74.99 -23.81
N ARG A 421 -0.31 -75.56 -23.88
CA ARG A 421 0.94 -74.84 -23.55
C ARG A 421 1.13 -73.60 -24.42
N LYS A 422 0.91 -73.72 -25.73
CA LYS A 422 1.03 -72.59 -26.67
C LYS A 422 0.02 -71.50 -26.36
N LEU A 423 -1.22 -71.86 -26.03
CA LEU A 423 -2.26 -70.89 -25.64
C LEU A 423 -1.84 -70.11 -24.38
N GLY A 424 -1.37 -70.80 -23.33
CA GLY A 424 -0.95 -70.15 -22.10
C GLY A 424 0.33 -69.33 -22.24
N LYS A 425 1.32 -69.79 -23.01
CA LYS A 425 2.58 -69.04 -23.25
C LYS A 425 2.36 -67.79 -24.09
N ALA A 426 1.55 -67.88 -25.15
CA ALA A 426 1.19 -66.72 -25.97
C ALA A 426 0.42 -65.65 -25.19
N SER A 427 -0.24 -66.06 -24.11
CA SER A 427 -1.01 -65.18 -23.24
C SER A 427 -0.23 -64.73 -21.99
N GLU A 428 1.06 -65.08 -21.87
CA GLU A 428 1.91 -64.82 -20.69
C GLU A 428 1.36 -65.36 -19.36
N LEU A 429 0.48 -66.37 -19.42
CA LEU A 429 -0.17 -66.98 -18.27
C LEU A 429 0.40 -68.37 -17.94
N TRP A 430 1.48 -68.82 -18.58
CA TRP A 430 2.02 -70.17 -18.36
C TRP A 430 3.08 -70.22 -17.27
N ASP A 431 2.84 -71.02 -16.23
CA ASP A 431 3.74 -71.20 -15.08
C ASP A 431 3.76 -72.65 -14.58
N ALA A 432 4.54 -72.89 -13.51
CA ALA A 432 4.73 -74.22 -12.95
C ALA A 432 3.42 -74.85 -12.41
N GLU A 433 2.49 -74.04 -11.90
CA GLU A 433 1.21 -74.51 -11.38
C GLU A 433 0.30 -75.03 -12.51
N ARG A 434 0.27 -74.33 -13.64
CA ARG A 434 -0.53 -74.74 -14.82
C ARG A 434 0.08 -75.93 -15.56
N GLU A 435 1.41 -76.03 -15.57
CA GLU A 435 2.08 -77.24 -16.06
C GLU A 435 1.68 -78.47 -15.22
N ALA A 436 1.65 -78.33 -13.90
CA ALA A 436 1.20 -79.41 -13.00
C ALA A 436 -0.28 -79.78 -13.22
N ARG A 437 -1.18 -78.79 -13.37
CA ARG A 437 -2.60 -79.06 -13.67
C ARG A 437 -2.81 -79.75 -15.02
N LEU A 438 -2.02 -79.40 -16.04
CA LEU A 438 -2.04 -80.10 -17.34
C LEU A 438 -1.60 -81.56 -17.20
N GLU A 439 -0.64 -81.87 -16.32
CA GLU A 439 -0.23 -83.25 -16.05
C GLU A 439 -1.33 -84.04 -15.33
N GLU A 440 -2.02 -83.42 -14.38
CA GLU A 440 -3.06 -84.05 -13.56
C GLU A 440 -4.40 -84.25 -14.28
N GLU A 441 -4.90 -83.23 -14.99
CA GLU A 441 -6.27 -83.22 -15.54
C GLU A 441 -6.38 -83.95 -16.91
N MET A 442 -5.25 -84.23 -17.56
CA MET A 442 -5.25 -84.89 -18.86
C MET A 442 -5.58 -86.39 -18.75
N PRO A 443 -6.50 -86.92 -19.59
CA PRO A 443 -7.00 -88.28 -19.41
C PRO A 443 -5.93 -89.36 -19.59
N GLN A 444 -5.78 -90.26 -18.61
CA GLN A 444 -4.93 -91.45 -18.71
C GLN A 444 -5.72 -92.66 -19.21
N MET A 445 -5.12 -93.49 -20.05
CA MET A 445 -5.79 -94.65 -20.65
C MET A 445 -6.15 -95.70 -19.58
N GLU A 446 -7.43 -96.11 -19.55
CA GLU A 446 -7.93 -97.11 -18.60
C GLU A 446 -8.64 -98.25 -19.33
N ALA A 447 -8.54 -99.46 -18.77
CA ALA A 447 -9.20 -100.66 -19.30
C ALA A 447 -10.74 -100.49 -19.44
N ALA A 448 -11.36 -99.67 -18.59
CA ALA A 448 -12.80 -99.41 -18.63
C ALA A 448 -13.25 -98.74 -19.94
N TRP A 449 -12.37 -97.98 -20.61
CA TRP A 449 -12.72 -97.24 -21.82
C TRP A 449 -12.95 -98.18 -23.01
N ILE A 450 -12.24 -99.31 -23.01
CA ILE A 450 -12.40 -100.37 -24.00
C ILE A 450 -13.47 -101.39 -23.56
N GLU A 451 -13.60 -101.67 -22.26
CA GLU A 451 -14.57 -102.66 -21.76
C GLU A 451 -16.02 -102.22 -21.92
N ASN A 452 -16.32 -100.96 -21.56
CA ASN A 452 -17.67 -100.43 -21.52
C ASN A 452 -18.32 -100.30 -22.90
N GLN A 453 -17.50 -100.26 -23.96
CA GLN A 453 -17.99 -100.17 -25.34
C GLN A 453 -18.35 -101.53 -25.94
N ALA A 454 -17.91 -102.64 -25.32
CA ALA A 454 -18.15 -103.98 -25.82
C ALA A 454 -19.41 -104.59 -25.18
N ARG A 455 -20.42 -104.89 -26.01
CA ARG A 455 -21.70 -105.48 -25.60
C ARG A 455 -21.55 -106.96 -25.23
N SER A 456 -22.17 -107.38 -24.13
CA SER A 456 -22.21 -108.79 -23.70
C SER A 456 -23.15 -109.61 -24.58
N GLY A 457 -22.63 -110.65 -25.25
CA GLY A 457 -23.43 -111.60 -26.05
C GLY A 457 -23.64 -111.25 -27.53
N ALA A 458 -22.91 -110.27 -28.07
CA ALA A 458 -22.93 -109.95 -29.50
C ALA A 458 -22.08 -110.95 -30.31
N VAL A 459 -22.55 -111.32 -31.52
CA VAL A 459 -21.79 -112.15 -32.47
C VAL A 459 -20.69 -111.29 -33.09
N ILE A 460 -19.44 -111.72 -32.96
CA ILE A 460 -18.29 -110.98 -33.46
C ILE A 460 -18.20 -111.18 -34.97
N SER A 461 -18.48 -110.10 -35.69
CA SER A 461 -18.26 -109.98 -37.12
C SER A 461 -17.30 -108.82 -37.38
N GLY A 462 -16.66 -108.79 -38.56
CA GLY A 462 -15.84 -107.64 -38.94
C GLY A 462 -16.58 -106.31 -38.87
N GLU A 463 -17.90 -106.32 -39.10
CA GLU A 463 -18.77 -105.16 -38.96
C GLU A 463 -18.95 -104.73 -37.50
N TYR A 464 -19.11 -105.67 -36.57
CA TYR A 464 -19.18 -105.39 -35.13
C TYR A 464 -17.85 -104.84 -34.58
N THR A 465 -16.71 -105.40 -34.99
CA THR A 465 -15.38 -104.89 -34.62
C THR A 465 -15.17 -103.46 -35.09
N LEU A 466 -15.64 -103.11 -36.30
CA LEU A 466 -15.61 -101.73 -36.80
C LEU A 466 -16.49 -100.78 -35.97
N HIS A 467 -17.70 -101.20 -35.60
CA HIS A 467 -18.57 -100.41 -34.73
C HIS A 467 -17.99 -100.21 -33.33
N TYR A 468 -17.43 -101.26 -32.73
CA TYR A 468 -16.77 -101.22 -31.43
C TYR A 468 -15.55 -100.29 -31.43
N THR A 469 -14.64 -100.47 -32.39
CA THR A 469 -13.43 -99.64 -32.51
C THR A 469 -13.78 -98.18 -32.81
N SER A 470 -14.84 -97.92 -33.59
CA SER A 470 -15.36 -96.56 -33.78
C SER A 470 -15.93 -95.96 -32.49
N ALA A 471 -16.62 -96.75 -31.67
CA ALA A 471 -17.15 -96.30 -30.38
C ALA A 471 -16.04 -95.99 -29.37
N VAL A 472 -15.00 -96.84 -29.30
CA VAL A 472 -13.82 -96.61 -28.46
C VAL A 472 -13.07 -95.34 -28.91
N ALA A 473 -12.87 -95.16 -30.22
CA ALA A 473 -12.23 -93.94 -30.74
C ALA A 473 -13.07 -92.67 -30.46
N ALA A 474 -14.40 -92.76 -30.52
CA ALA A 474 -15.28 -91.65 -30.16
C ALA A 474 -15.21 -91.31 -28.66
N GLU A 475 -15.18 -92.32 -27.79
CA GLU A 475 -15.07 -92.15 -26.33
C GLU A 475 -13.74 -91.47 -25.95
N ILE A 476 -12.62 -91.90 -26.53
CA ILE A 476 -11.30 -91.30 -26.30
C ILE A 476 -11.30 -89.83 -26.73
N ARG A 477 -11.77 -89.55 -27.96
CA ARG A 477 -11.86 -88.17 -28.47
C ARG A 477 -12.73 -87.30 -27.57
N GLY A 478 -13.87 -87.81 -27.11
CA GLY A 478 -14.77 -87.10 -26.22
C GLY A 478 -14.15 -86.76 -24.85
N ARG A 479 -13.32 -87.65 -24.29
CA ARG A 479 -12.60 -87.39 -23.02
C ARG A 479 -11.53 -86.32 -23.18
N TYR A 480 -10.69 -86.44 -24.20
CA TYR A 480 -9.64 -85.46 -24.49
C TYR A 480 -10.21 -84.09 -24.83
N ARG A 481 -11.32 -84.03 -25.59
CA ARG A 481 -12.03 -82.77 -25.87
C ARG A 481 -12.50 -82.08 -24.60
N ARG A 482 -13.12 -82.81 -23.67
CA ARG A 482 -13.63 -82.25 -22.41
C ARG A 482 -12.51 -81.72 -21.53
N ALA A 483 -11.43 -82.47 -21.35
CA ALA A 483 -10.28 -82.05 -20.55
C ALA A 483 -9.58 -80.83 -21.16
N ALA A 484 -9.36 -80.84 -22.48
CA ALA A 484 -8.71 -79.73 -23.18
C ALA A 484 -9.52 -78.44 -23.13
N LEU A 485 -10.85 -78.51 -23.31
CA LEU A 485 -11.72 -77.35 -23.19
C LEU A 485 -11.75 -76.78 -21.77
N ALA A 486 -11.80 -77.63 -20.74
CA ALA A 486 -11.81 -77.17 -19.35
C ALA A 486 -10.51 -76.40 -18.99
N LEU A 487 -9.36 -76.94 -19.40
CA LEU A 487 -8.07 -76.28 -19.19
C LEU A 487 -7.93 -74.98 -19.98
N ALA A 488 -8.40 -74.95 -21.24
CA ALA A 488 -8.36 -73.75 -22.06
C ALA A 488 -9.33 -72.66 -21.57
N GLU A 489 -10.52 -73.02 -21.08
CA GLU A 489 -11.48 -72.06 -20.51
C GLU A 489 -10.94 -71.42 -19.23
N GLY A 490 -10.19 -72.15 -18.40
CA GLY A 490 -9.50 -71.58 -17.24
C GLY A 490 -8.49 -70.49 -17.63
N LEU A 491 -7.70 -70.71 -18.68
CA LEU A 491 -6.74 -69.73 -19.18
C LEU A 491 -7.41 -68.49 -19.80
N LEU A 492 -8.46 -68.70 -20.59
CA LEU A 492 -9.19 -67.62 -21.26
C LEU A 492 -9.92 -66.70 -20.28
N ALA A 493 -10.51 -67.26 -19.21
CA ALA A 493 -11.21 -66.50 -18.18
C ALA A 493 -10.29 -65.52 -17.42
N GLU A 494 -9.01 -65.85 -17.24
CA GLU A 494 -8.03 -64.96 -16.61
C GLU A 494 -7.48 -63.89 -17.54
N LEU A 495 -7.49 -64.13 -18.86
CA LEU A 495 -7.06 -63.18 -19.87
C LEU A 495 -8.11 -62.07 -20.11
N ALA A 496 -9.39 -62.40 -19.94
CA ALA A 496 -10.53 -61.51 -20.13
C ALA A 496 -10.43 -60.15 -19.39
N PRO A 497 -10.15 -60.10 -18.05
CA PRO A 497 -10.05 -58.83 -17.34
C PRO A 497 -8.85 -57.98 -17.77
N ARG A 498 -7.73 -58.58 -18.22
CA ARG A 498 -6.56 -57.83 -18.71
C ARG A 498 -6.85 -57.12 -20.03
N LEU A 499 -7.51 -57.82 -20.96
CA LEU A 499 -7.92 -57.25 -22.25
C LEU A 499 -9.00 -56.16 -22.07
N ALA A 500 -9.93 -56.36 -21.13
CA ALA A 500 -10.94 -55.36 -20.79
C ALA A 500 -10.33 -54.09 -20.15
N ALA A 501 -9.33 -54.23 -19.29
CA ALA A 501 -8.61 -53.11 -18.70
C ALA A 501 -7.82 -52.30 -19.74
N GLU A 502 -7.19 -52.97 -20.71
CA GLU A 502 -6.47 -52.31 -21.81
C GLU A 502 -7.43 -51.54 -22.74
N GLN A 503 -8.59 -52.14 -23.07
CA GLN A 503 -9.64 -51.47 -23.86
C GLN A 503 -10.24 -50.28 -23.10
N ALA A 504 -10.49 -50.41 -21.79
CA ALA A 504 -10.96 -49.32 -20.96
C ALA A 504 -9.93 -48.17 -20.88
N GLY A 505 -8.63 -48.49 -20.82
CA GLY A 505 -7.56 -47.50 -20.87
C GLY A 505 -7.49 -46.73 -22.20
N LEU A 506 -7.66 -47.42 -23.34
CA LEU A 506 -7.75 -46.77 -24.64
C LEU A 506 -9.00 -45.89 -24.78
N ALA A 507 -10.15 -46.35 -24.28
CA ALA A 507 -11.39 -45.59 -24.28
C ALA A 507 -11.31 -44.34 -23.39
N ALA A 508 -10.69 -44.44 -22.21
CA ALA A 508 -10.45 -43.29 -21.33
C ALA A 508 -9.54 -42.25 -22.01
N ARG A 509 -8.47 -42.71 -22.68
CA ARG A 509 -7.55 -41.81 -23.41
C ARG A 509 -8.21 -41.18 -24.63
N HIS A 510 -9.11 -41.88 -25.32
CA HIS A 510 -9.93 -41.32 -26.40
C HIS A 510 -10.87 -40.25 -25.88
N ALA A 511 -11.59 -40.51 -24.78
CA ALA A 511 -12.49 -39.55 -24.16
C ALA A 511 -11.76 -38.27 -23.72
N GLU A 512 -10.59 -38.42 -23.10
CA GLU A 512 -9.72 -37.30 -22.70
C GLU A 512 -9.28 -36.48 -23.92
N LEU A 513 -8.71 -37.13 -24.94
CA LEU A 513 -8.21 -36.44 -26.13
C LEU A 513 -9.35 -35.78 -26.94
N ALA A 514 -10.54 -36.39 -26.99
CA ALA A 514 -11.73 -35.82 -27.61
C ALA A 514 -12.28 -34.60 -26.87
N GLU A 515 -12.21 -34.57 -25.53
CA GLU A 515 -12.48 -33.34 -24.74
C GLU A 515 -11.45 -32.25 -25.05
N ARG A 516 -10.16 -32.59 -25.11
CA ARG A 516 -9.09 -31.65 -25.45
C ARG A 516 -9.28 -31.02 -26.84
N VAL A 517 -9.58 -31.83 -27.85
CA VAL A 517 -9.88 -31.34 -29.22
C VAL A 517 -11.09 -30.41 -29.21
N ARG A 518 -12.18 -30.79 -28.54
CA ARG A 518 -13.39 -29.95 -28.45
C ARG A 518 -13.14 -28.63 -27.72
N ALA A 519 -12.34 -28.64 -26.66
CA ALA A 519 -11.93 -27.43 -25.95
C ALA A 519 -11.09 -26.51 -26.85
N ALA A 520 -10.12 -27.07 -27.58
CA ALA A 520 -9.26 -26.32 -28.48
C ALA A 520 -10.03 -25.75 -29.70
N GLU A 521 -10.98 -26.49 -30.26
CA GLU A 521 -11.86 -26.00 -31.34
C GLU A 521 -12.77 -24.87 -30.87
N ARG A 522 -13.33 -24.96 -29.65
CA ARG A 522 -14.11 -23.88 -29.04
C ARG A 522 -13.26 -22.63 -28.80
N LEU A 523 -12.02 -22.82 -28.35
CA LEU A 523 -11.08 -21.73 -28.14
C LEU A 523 -10.75 -21.01 -29.46
N GLN A 524 -10.46 -21.79 -30.51
CA GLN A 524 -10.22 -21.26 -31.85
C GLN A 524 -11.44 -20.52 -32.40
N ALA A 525 -12.64 -21.08 -32.28
CA ALA A 525 -13.89 -20.45 -32.71
C ALA A 525 -14.18 -19.14 -31.94
N GLN A 526 -13.94 -19.09 -30.63
CA GLN A 526 -14.11 -17.87 -29.83
C GLN A 526 -13.11 -16.78 -30.23
N SER A 527 -11.84 -17.15 -30.45
CA SER A 527 -10.83 -16.19 -30.90
C SER A 527 -11.13 -15.64 -32.29
N ALA A 528 -11.61 -16.49 -33.21
CA ALA A 528 -12.03 -16.08 -34.54
C ALA A 528 -13.25 -15.14 -34.49
N ALA A 529 -14.27 -15.46 -33.69
CA ALA A 529 -15.44 -14.60 -33.52
C ALA A 529 -15.11 -13.24 -32.87
N ALA A 530 -14.21 -13.22 -31.88
CA ALA A 530 -13.75 -11.98 -31.26
C ALA A 530 -12.95 -11.11 -32.25
N SER A 531 -12.05 -11.73 -33.04
CA SER A 531 -11.31 -11.05 -34.11
C SER A 531 -12.25 -10.50 -35.18
N GLU A 532 -13.23 -11.28 -35.62
CA GLU A 532 -14.23 -10.85 -36.60
C GLU A 532 -15.06 -9.67 -36.09
N THR A 533 -15.48 -9.71 -34.82
CA THR A 533 -16.22 -8.61 -34.17
C THR A 533 -15.36 -7.34 -34.07
N ALA A 534 -14.07 -7.49 -33.75
CA ALA A 534 -13.13 -6.37 -33.69
C ALA A 534 -12.85 -5.76 -35.08
N GLU A 535 -12.68 -6.60 -36.10
CA GLU A 535 -12.51 -6.19 -37.50
C GLU A 535 -13.76 -5.49 -38.05
N GLN A 536 -14.95 -6.00 -37.73
CA GLN A 536 -16.22 -5.34 -38.07
C GLN A 536 -16.34 -3.96 -37.42
N LEU A 537 -15.97 -3.85 -36.14
CA LEU A 537 -15.97 -2.57 -35.44
C LEU A 537 -14.95 -1.59 -36.04
N ASP A 538 -13.75 -2.04 -36.38
CA ASP A 538 -12.75 -1.20 -37.08
C ASP A 538 -13.20 -0.77 -38.46
N ALA A 539 -13.86 -1.66 -39.21
CA ALA A 539 -14.44 -1.33 -40.51
C ALA A 539 -15.56 -0.29 -40.40
N LEU A 540 -16.36 -0.32 -39.31
CA LEU A 540 -17.41 0.67 -39.04
C LEU A 540 -16.85 2.03 -38.58
N LEU A 541 -15.75 2.03 -37.83
CA LEU A 541 -15.08 3.26 -37.35
C LEU A 541 -14.28 3.96 -38.46
N GLY A 542 -13.64 3.19 -39.34
CA GLY A 542 -12.74 3.71 -40.38
C GLY A 542 -11.34 4.06 -39.86
N ALA A 543 -10.51 4.68 -40.70
CA ALA A 543 -9.14 5.05 -40.33
C ALA A 543 -9.12 6.23 -39.35
N TRP A 544 -8.30 6.13 -38.30
CA TRP A 544 -8.06 7.22 -37.37
C TRP A 544 -7.44 8.43 -38.08
N THR A 545 -8.11 9.58 -37.97
CA THR A 545 -7.58 10.86 -38.43
C THR A 545 -6.97 11.62 -37.25
N PRO A 546 -5.64 11.88 -37.25
CA PRO A 546 -5.03 12.70 -36.23
C PRO A 546 -5.55 14.14 -36.31
N LEU A 547 -5.46 14.85 -35.18
CA LEU A 547 -5.85 16.25 -35.09
C LEU A 547 -5.19 17.06 -36.23
N PRO A 548 -5.97 17.75 -37.08
CA PRO A 548 -5.42 18.54 -38.18
C PRO A 548 -4.43 19.59 -37.68
N ALA A 549 -3.25 19.66 -38.32
CA ALA A 549 -2.22 20.62 -37.93
C ALA A 549 -2.76 22.06 -38.02
N GLY A 550 -2.66 22.80 -36.90
CA GLY A 550 -3.14 24.18 -36.80
C GLY A 550 -4.61 24.36 -36.38
N LEU A 551 -5.34 23.27 -36.11
CA LEU A 551 -6.74 23.35 -35.65
C LEU A 551 -6.87 23.96 -34.24
N LEU A 552 -5.90 23.70 -33.35
CA LEU A 552 -5.88 24.30 -32.03
C LEU A 552 -5.14 25.65 -32.05
N PRO A 553 -5.72 26.71 -31.46
CA PRO A 553 -5.00 27.96 -31.24
C PRO A 553 -3.81 27.72 -30.30
N LYS A 554 -2.63 28.20 -30.71
CA LYS A 554 -1.43 28.18 -29.86
C LYS A 554 -1.40 29.43 -28.98
N ALA A 555 -0.78 29.34 -27.82
CA ALA A 555 -0.40 30.54 -27.08
C ALA A 555 0.59 31.36 -27.93
N GLU A 556 0.24 32.60 -28.27
CA GLU A 556 1.21 33.53 -28.82
C GLU A 556 2.21 33.85 -27.70
N ALA A 557 3.50 33.58 -27.93
CA ALA A 557 4.55 34.06 -27.05
C ALA A 557 4.52 35.59 -27.09
N GLY A 558 3.89 36.20 -26.09
CA GLY A 558 3.91 37.64 -25.92
C GLY A 558 5.36 38.09 -25.71
N GLU A 559 6.03 38.50 -26.77
CA GLU A 559 7.11 39.47 -26.65
C GLU A 559 6.54 40.65 -25.88
N GLY A 560 7.11 40.91 -24.70
CA GLY A 560 6.73 42.03 -23.88
C GLY A 560 6.69 43.28 -24.75
N ARG A 561 5.51 43.90 -24.84
CA ARG A 561 5.41 45.27 -25.34
C ARG A 561 6.29 46.12 -24.43
N GLY A 562 7.51 46.38 -24.88
CA GLY A 562 8.34 47.44 -24.34
C GLY A 562 7.57 48.74 -24.44
N VAL A 563 7.03 49.19 -23.32
CA VAL A 563 6.56 50.57 -23.20
C VAL A 563 7.82 51.43 -23.29
N PRO A 564 7.90 52.41 -24.21
CA PRO A 564 9.05 53.28 -24.31
C PRO A 564 9.20 54.05 -23.01
N ALA A 565 10.43 54.07 -22.50
CA ALA A 565 10.82 55.04 -21.49
C ALA A 565 10.57 56.47 -22.01
N ALA A 566 9.96 57.29 -21.15
CA ALA A 566 9.96 58.76 -21.11
C ALA A 566 8.62 59.51 -21.36
N LEU A 567 8.11 60.05 -20.23
CA LEU A 567 7.50 61.39 -19.99
C LEU A 567 6.04 61.67 -20.43
N PRO A 568 5.32 62.66 -19.83
CA PRO A 568 5.60 63.47 -18.63
C PRO A 568 4.47 63.42 -17.56
N ARG A 569 4.78 63.87 -16.33
CA ARG A 569 3.79 64.15 -15.26
C ARG A 569 2.70 65.14 -15.74
N PRO A 570 1.42 64.92 -15.39
CA PRO A 570 0.47 66.00 -15.20
C PRO A 570 0.18 66.22 -13.71
N ALA A 571 0.30 67.48 -13.30
CA ALA A 571 -0.20 68.00 -12.04
C ALA A 571 -1.73 68.24 -12.13
N ALA A 572 -2.47 67.84 -11.10
CA ALA A 572 -3.69 68.48 -10.55
C ALA A 572 -4.35 67.50 -9.56
N GLN A 573 -4.18 67.71 -8.25
CA GLN A 573 -5.18 68.35 -7.39
C GLN A 573 -6.57 67.69 -7.41
N ARG A 574 -6.87 66.93 -6.34
CA ARG A 574 -8.16 66.98 -5.62
C ARG A 574 -7.93 66.56 -4.17
N GLN A 575 -8.16 67.51 -3.27
CA GLN A 575 -8.13 67.35 -1.82
C GLN A 575 -9.26 66.41 -1.37
N PRO A 576 -9.02 65.60 -0.33
CA PRO A 576 -10.04 65.33 0.68
C PRO A 576 -9.81 66.27 1.87
N GLN A 577 -10.84 67.05 2.20
CA GLN A 577 -10.89 67.86 3.42
C GLN A 577 -10.89 66.96 4.66
N ALA A 578 -10.18 67.41 5.70
CA ALA A 578 -10.01 66.77 6.99
C ALA A 578 -11.32 66.62 7.78
N PRO A 579 -11.29 65.74 8.80
CA PRO A 579 -11.47 66.24 10.16
C PRO A 579 -10.25 65.96 11.06
N THR A 580 -9.85 67.03 11.73
CA THR A 580 -8.93 67.30 12.86
C THR A 580 -9.07 66.36 14.10
N PRO A 581 -8.15 66.41 15.08
CA PRO A 581 -6.79 65.88 15.08
C PRO A 581 -6.60 64.75 16.14
N ALA A 582 -5.56 63.95 15.92
CA ALA A 582 -5.03 63.00 16.91
C ALA A 582 -4.54 63.67 18.21
N PRO A 583 -4.49 62.96 19.35
CA PRO A 583 -3.49 63.23 20.38
C PRO A 583 -2.11 62.87 19.82
N GLN A 584 -1.15 63.77 20.01
CA GLN A 584 0.21 63.66 19.46
C GLN A 584 0.97 62.42 19.92
N PRO A 585 1.87 61.90 19.05
CA PRO A 585 2.74 60.78 19.36
C PRO A 585 3.88 61.22 20.29
N ARG A 586 4.16 60.43 21.32
CA ARG A 586 5.45 60.49 22.01
C ARG A 586 6.52 59.96 21.05
N ALA A 587 7.49 60.80 20.76
CA ALA A 587 8.68 60.44 20.01
C ALA A 587 9.57 59.44 20.80
N ALA A 588 9.82 58.28 20.21
CA ALA A 588 10.98 57.40 20.38
C ALA A 588 10.78 56.31 19.31
N GLY A 589 11.61 56.14 18.28
CA GLY A 589 13.01 55.72 18.35
C GLY A 589 13.11 54.47 17.48
N ALA A 590 14.05 54.44 16.55
CA ALA A 590 14.18 53.42 15.51
C ALA A 590 14.39 51.99 16.04
N GLY A 591 13.94 51.02 15.23
CA GLY A 591 14.14 49.59 15.43
C GLY A 591 12.95 48.93 16.10
N THR A 592 12.34 47.95 15.42
CA THR A 592 11.55 46.89 16.06
C THR A 592 12.45 46.10 16.99
N ALA A 593 12.82 46.70 18.12
CA ALA A 593 13.23 45.96 19.30
C ALA A 593 11.97 45.31 19.86
N LEU A 594 12.05 44.00 20.11
CA LEU A 594 11.11 43.31 20.99
C LEU A 594 10.87 44.15 22.25
N PRO A 595 9.66 44.14 22.83
CA PRO A 595 9.40 44.88 24.05
C PRO A 595 10.44 44.50 25.11
N ALA A 596 10.90 45.49 25.90
CA ALA A 596 11.93 45.34 26.94
C ALA A 596 11.62 44.23 27.99
N THR A 597 10.42 43.64 27.95
CA THR A 597 9.95 42.51 28.73
C THR A 597 10.62 41.18 28.37
N ASP A 598 11.16 41.00 27.16
CA ASP A 598 11.61 39.68 26.68
C ASP A 598 13.09 39.39 27.03
N ALA A 599 13.91 40.44 27.20
CA ALA A 599 15.24 40.32 27.81
C ALA A 599 15.17 39.88 29.29
N VAL A 600 14.01 40.09 29.93
CA VAL A 600 13.82 39.81 31.36
C VAL A 600 13.81 38.31 31.62
N GLY A 601 13.18 37.48 30.77
CA GLY A 601 13.13 36.02 30.97
C GLY A 601 14.52 35.39 30.97
N ARG A 602 15.33 35.70 29.95
CA ARG A 602 16.72 35.22 29.87
C ARG A 602 17.60 35.78 30.98
N GLN A 603 17.43 37.06 31.36
CA GLN A 603 18.14 37.63 32.50
C GLN A 603 17.76 36.94 33.82
N ARG A 604 16.48 36.58 34.01
CA ARG A 604 16.01 35.80 35.17
C ARG A 604 16.68 34.42 35.21
N LEU A 605 16.73 33.70 34.07
CA LEU A 605 17.43 32.42 33.97
C LEU A 605 18.92 32.55 34.29
N HIS A 606 19.61 33.56 33.74
CA HIS A 606 21.03 33.81 34.05
C HIS A 606 21.24 34.21 35.51
N ALA A 607 20.36 35.03 36.09
CA ALA A 607 20.42 35.43 37.49
C ALA A 607 20.26 34.20 38.39
N ALA A 608 19.25 33.37 38.15
CA ALA A 608 19.05 32.12 38.88
C ALA A 608 20.24 31.18 38.70
N ALA A 609 20.75 31.01 37.47
CA ALA A 609 21.92 30.20 37.20
C ALA A 609 23.18 30.67 37.95
N ALA A 610 23.37 31.99 38.07
CA ALA A 610 24.47 32.58 38.84
C ALA A 610 24.30 32.29 40.34
N GLN A 611 23.08 32.39 40.87
CA GLN A 611 22.76 32.04 42.26
C GLN A 611 23.01 30.55 42.54
N LEU A 612 22.56 29.65 41.65
CA LEU A 612 22.80 28.21 41.78
C LEU A 612 24.31 27.88 41.71
N ALA A 613 25.05 28.53 40.81
CA ALA A 613 26.50 28.36 40.73
C ALA A 613 27.21 28.88 41.98
N ALA A 614 26.79 30.03 42.51
CA ALA A 614 27.33 30.59 43.76
C ALA A 614 27.00 29.71 44.98
N ALA A 615 25.79 29.16 45.05
CA ALA A 615 25.40 28.19 46.07
C ALA A 615 26.27 26.92 45.99
N ALA A 616 26.50 26.41 44.78
CA ALA A 616 27.38 25.27 44.56
C ALA A 616 28.83 25.56 44.99
N GLU A 617 29.38 26.72 44.68
CA GLU A 617 30.72 27.13 45.14
C GLU A 617 30.81 27.33 46.66
N ALA A 618 29.75 27.85 47.28
CA ALA A 618 29.70 28.03 48.73
C ALA A 618 29.74 26.69 49.48
N LEU A 619 29.08 25.67 48.94
CA LEU A 619 28.98 24.32 49.53
C LEU A 619 30.09 23.36 49.08
N ALA A 620 30.77 23.63 47.96
CA ALA A 620 31.83 22.78 47.40
C ALA A 620 32.97 22.37 48.37
N PRO A 621 33.38 23.18 49.36
CA PRO A 621 34.40 22.77 50.33
C PRO A 621 33.98 21.63 51.27
N TYR A 622 32.67 21.36 51.40
CA TYR A 622 32.14 20.40 52.35
C TYR A 622 31.74 19.10 51.65
N PRO A 623 32.43 17.96 51.92
CA PRO A 623 32.18 16.70 51.24
C PRO A 623 30.73 16.20 51.34
N ALA A 624 30.00 16.56 52.41
CA ALA A 624 28.60 16.21 52.65
C ALA A 624 27.64 16.60 51.51
N PHE A 625 27.97 17.63 50.71
CA PHE A 625 27.09 18.17 49.67
C PHE A 625 27.60 17.88 48.26
N GLY A 626 28.52 16.94 48.08
CA GLY A 626 29.15 16.66 46.78
C GLY A 626 28.14 16.44 45.64
N SER A 627 27.08 15.66 45.88
CA SER A 627 25.99 15.41 44.91
C SER A 627 25.18 16.67 44.63
N GLY A 628 24.71 17.37 45.67
CA GLY A 628 23.97 18.62 45.52
C GLY A 628 24.77 19.69 44.77
N VAL A 629 26.10 19.78 44.98
CA VAL A 629 26.98 20.70 44.24
C VAL A 629 27.05 20.33 42.75
N ARG A 630 27.10 19.04 42.41
CA ARG A 630 27.09 18.58 41.00
C ARG A 630 25.76 18.89 40.33
N GLU A 631 24.65 18.65 41.02
CA GLU A 631 23.30 18.93 40.51
C GLU A 631 23.05 20.43 40.33
N LEU A 632 23.41 21.25 41.32
CA LEU A 632 23.32 22.71 41.21
C LEU A 632 24.18 23.25 40.06
N ARG A 633 25.39 22.72 39.84
CA ARG A 633 26.24 23.08 38.69
C ARG A 633 25.63 22.67 37.36
N ALA A 634 25.12 21.44 37.26
CA ALA A 634 24.46 20.94 36.04
C ALA A 634 23.22 21.78 35.71
N ARG A 635 22.38 22.06 36.71
CA ARG A 635 21.19 22.90 36.57
C ARG A 635 21.55 24.34 36.21
N ALA A 636 22.58 24.91 36.85
CA ALA A 636 23.09 26.23 36.50
C ALA A 636 23.65 26.30 35.07
N ALA A 637 24.24 25.22 34.55
CA ALA A 637 24.68 25.15 33.16
C ALA A 637 23.49 25.12 32.20
N GLN A 638 22.49 24.27 32.47
CA GLN A 638 21.26 24.16 31.68
C GLN A 638 20.51 25.50 31.59
N LEU A 639 20.34 26.20 32.72
CA LEU A 639 19.70 27.52 32.76
C LEU A 639 20.50 28.61 32.03
N ARG A 640 21.84 28.54 32.08
CA ARG A 640 22.73 29.46 31.34
C ARG A 640 22.64 29.28 29.84
N GLU A 641 22.53 28.04 29.39
CA GLU A 641 22.35 27.74 27.97
C GLU A 641 20.97 28.17 27.48
N GLY A 642 19.93 27.96 28.30
CA GLY A 642 18.58 28.49 28.09
C GLY A 642 17.98 28.11 26.74
N ARG A 643 18.27 26.89 26.25
CA ARG A 643 17.87 26.47 24.92
C ARG A 643 16.45 25.90 24.91
N TYR A 644 15.59 26.49 24.09
CA TYR A 644 14.23 26.00 23.86
C TYR A 644 14.09 25.53 22.42
N THR A 645 13.52 24.35 22.20
CA THR A 645 13.33 23.79 20.85
C THR A 645 11.89 23.99 20.38
N ILE A 646 11.72 24.66 19.25
CA ILE A 646 10.44 24.82 18.57
C ILE A 646 10.48 24.02 17.28
N ALA A 647 9.51 23.13 17.07
CA ALA A 647 9.42 22.37 15.82
C ALA A 647 8.22 22.80 14.97
N LEU A 648 8.49 23.04 13.69
CA LEU A 648 7.51 23.41 12.66
C LEU A 648 7.04 22.16 11.92
N PHE A 649 5.73 21.94 11.90
CA PHE A 649 5.07 20.81 11.24
C PHE A 649 4.01 21.28 10.24
N GLY A 650 3.61 20.40 9.32
CA GLY A 650 2.59 20.69 8.31
C GLY A 650 2.83 19.96 6.98
N ALA A 651 1.77 19.84 6.18
CA ALA A 651 1.82 19.29 4.82
C ALA A 651 2.85 19.99 3.92
N PHE A 652 3.17 19.39 2.77
CA PHE A 652 4.00 20.06 1.76
C PHE A 652 3.30 21.32 1.24
N SER A 653 4.09 22.35 0.97
CA SER A 653 3.58 23.65 0.49
C SER A 653 2.58 24.33 1.43
N ALA A 654 2.50 23.91 2.71
CA ALA A 654 1.71 24.60 3.74
C ALA A 654 2.27 25.99 4.11
N GLY A 655 3.48 26.32 3.64
CA GLY A 655 4.16 27.58 3.94
C GLY A 655 4.94 27.58 5.25
N LYS A 656 5.46 26.42 5.70
CA LYS A 656 6.29 26.27 6.91
C LYS A 656 7.53 27.19 6.87
N SER A 657 8.36 27.04 5.84
CA SER A 657 9.58 27.84 5.67
C SER A 657 9.26 29.33 5.46
N SER A 658 8.16 29.65 4.76
CA SER A 658 7.68 31.04 4.63
C SER A 658 7.27 31.64 5.97
N PHE A 659 6.58 30.86 6.82
CA PHE A 659 6.21 31.28 8.18
C PHE A 659 7.43 31.42 9.09
N ALA A 660 8.38 30.49 9.02
CA ALA A 660 9.66 30.61 9.73
C ALA A 660 10.43 31.87 9.30
N ASN A 661 10.48 32.18 8.01
CA ASN A 661 11.09 33.43 7.50
C ASN A 661 10.35 34.67 8.00
N ALA A 662 9.02 34.66 8.02
CA ALA A 662 8.22 35.77 8.57
C ALA A 662 8.48 35.96 10.07
N LEU A 663 8.65 34.86 10.82
CA LEU A 663 8.99 34.88 12.23
C LEU A 663 10.40 35.45 12.45
N LEU A 664 11.39 35.03 11.65
CA LEU A 664 12.76 35.52 11.67
C LEU A 664 12.92 36.97 11.20
N GLY A 665 12.02 37.44 10.32
CA GLY A 665 12.05 38.78 9.73
C GLY A 665 12.91 38.91 8.46
N GLU A 666 13.57 37.85 8.00
CA GLU A 666 14.37 37.81 6.77
C GLU A 666 14.11 36.51 5.99
N LEU A 667 14.45 36.48 4.69
CA LEU A 667 14.43 35.28 3.85
C LEU A 667 15.67 34.42 4.15
N VAL A 668 15.55 33.51 5.11
CA VAL A 668 16.65 32.69 5.63
C VAL A 668 16.57 31.25 5.11
N LEU A 669 15.39 30.64 5.20
CA LEU A 669 15.12 29.32 4.66
C LEU A 669 14.65 29.44 3.20
N PRO A 670 15.08 28.54 2.31
CA PRO A 670 14.55 28.53 0.95
C PRO A 670 13.05 28.22 0.96
N VAL A 671 12.29 29.01 0.21
CA VAL A 671 10.86 28.79 -0.03
C VAL A 671 10.72 28.30 -1.46
N SER A 672 10.02 27.18 -1.66
CA SER A 672 9.74 26.69 -2.99
C SER A 672 8.45 25.86 -2.98
N PRO A 673 7.71 25.87 -4.10
CA PRO A 673 6.52 25.03 -4.27
C PRO A 673 6.87 23.54 -4.48
N HIS A 674 8.15 23.22 -4.70
CA HIS A 674 8.65 21.85 -4.81
C HIS A 674 8.89 21.24 -3.41
N PRO A 675 9.03 19.90 -3.27
CA PRO A 675 9.49 19.30 -2.03
C PRO A 675 10.91 19.80 -1.68
N THR A 676 11.03 20.78 -0.78
CA THR A 676 12.30 21.49 -0.47
C THR A 676 12.74 21.36 0.98
N THR A 677 12.32 20.30 1.65
CA THR A 677 12.72 20.03 3.02
C THR A 677 12.91 18.53 3.19
N ALA A 678 13.77 17.93 2.38
CA ALA A 678 14.13 16.51 2.52
C ALA A 678 15.20 16.27 3.60
N ALA A 679 15.68 17.32 4.27
CA ALA A 679 16.60 17.24 5.39
C ALA A 679 16.12 18.16 6.52
N ILE A 680 16.34 17.73 7.77
CA ILE A 680 15.96 18.51 8.94
C ILE A 680 16.88 19.73 9.04
N THR A 681 16.26 20.89 9.22
CA THR A 681 16.98 22.16 9.25
C THR A 681 16.77 22.83 10.60
N ARG A 682 17.85 23.07 11.33
CA ARG A 682 17.84 23.76 12.62
C ARG A 682 18.41 25.15 12.48
N ILE A 683 17.72 26.14 13.01
CA ILE A 683 18.17 27.52 13.08
C ILE A 683 18.56 27.80 14.53
N VAL A 684 19.85 28.03 14.74
CA VAL A 684 20.46 28.10 16.06
C VAL A 684 21.28 29.38 16.19
N ALA A 685 21.45 29.87 17.42
CA ALA A 685 22.35 30.98 17.68
C ALA A 685 23.80 30.58 17.34
N PRO A 686 24.62 31.47 16.75
CA PRO A 686 26.03 31.18 16.51
C PRO A 686 26.76 30.94 17.84
N PRO A 687 27.34 29.74 18.09
CA PRO A 687 28.17 29.53 19.27
C PRO A 687 29.49 30.31 19.16
N ALA A 688 30.20 30.46 20.28
CA ALA A 688 31.46 31.20 20.32
C ALA A 688 32.45 30.70 19.25
N GLY A 689 32.77 31.55 18.27
CA GLY A 689 33.66 31.22 17.15
C GLY A 689 32.98 30.86 15.82
N ARG A 690 31.63 30.79 15.76
CA ARG A 690 30.86 30.65 14.52
C ARG A 690 30.37 32.01 14.02
N ALA A 691 30.31 32.19 12.70
CA ALA A 691 29.83 33.42 12.09
C ALA A 691 28.30 33.40 11.89
N HIS A 692 27.68 34.57 11.85
CA HIS A 692 26.32 34.74 11.38
C HIS A 692 26.20 34.33 9.90
N LYS A 693 25.13 33.61 9.52
CA LYS A 693 24.87 33.08 8.16
C LYS A 693 25.88 32.01 7.71
N GLU A 694 26.53 31.33 8.65
CA GLU A 694 27.30 30.09 8.42
C GLU A 694 26.40 28.87 8.67
N ALA A 695 26.59 27.78 7.93
CA ALA A 695 25.84 26.54 8.12
C ALA A 695 26.76 25.32 8.24
N CYS A 696 26.33 24.35 9.05
CA CYS A 696 26.95 23.03 9.19
C CYS A 696 26.01 21.97 8.61
N ILE A 697 26.48 21.21 7.62
CA ILE A 697 25.73 20.13 6.98
C ILE A 697 26.34 18.81 7.41
N ALA A 698 25.53 17.96 8.03
CA ALA A 698 25.91 16.59 8.35
C ALA A 698 25.38 15.63 7.30
N PHE A 699 26.26 14.82 6.73
CA PHE A 699 25.92 13.81 5.73
C PHE A 699 25.64 12.47 6.39
N LYS A 700 24.68 11.72 5.84
CA LYS A 700 24.31 10.38 6.31
C LYS A 700 25.50 9.44 6.31
N SER A 701 25.49 8.45 7.20
CA SER A 701 26.43 7.33 7.11
C SER A 701 26.21 6.51 5.83
N ALA A 702 27.22 5.75 5.42
CA ALA A 702 27.12 4.87 4.27
C ALA A 702 26.02 3.81 4.45
N GLU A 703 25.87 3.28 5.67
CA GLU A 703 24.86 2.30 6.03
C GLU A 703 23.45 2.88 5.93
N ALA A 704 23.25 4.11 6.44
CA ALA A 704 21.96 4.79 6.38
C ALA A 704 21.55 5.11 4.93
N MET A 705 22.49 5.62 4.12
CA MET A 705 22.22 5.88 2.70
C MET A 705 21.92 4.59 1.94
N GLN A 706 22.61 3.49 2.25
CA GLN A 706 22.34 2.21 1.63
C GLN A 706 20.94 1.68 1.98
N ALA A 707 20.50 1.82 3.24
CA ALA A 707 19.17 1.42 3.65
C ALA A 707 18.07 2.17 2.89
N ASP A 708 18.23 3.50 2.73
CA ASP A 708 17.29 4.35 1.98
C ASP A 708 17.18 3.93 0.50
N LEU A 709 18.33 3.67 -0.13
CA LEU A 709 18.38 3.22 -1.52
C LEU A 709 17.79 1.82 -1.70
N ALA A 710 18.15 0.88 -0.82
CA ALA A 710 17.61 -0.48 -0.83
C ALA A 710 16.09 -0.47 -0.72
N HIS A 711 15.56 0.32 0.21
CA HIS A 711 14.12 0.46 0.38
C HIS A 711 13.42 0.93 -0.90
N SER A 712 13.91 1.99 -1.53
CA SER A 712 13.27 2.52 -2.74
C SER A 712 13.47 1.61 -3.96
N TYR A 713 14.60 0.90 -4.03
CA TYR A 713 14.88 -0.07 -5.08
C TYR A 713 13.95 -1.29 -5.00
N GLU A 714 13.70 -1.81 -3.81
CA GLU A 714 12.77 -2.92 -3.57
C GLU A 714 11.31 -2.49 -3.80
N ALA A 715 10.95 -1.26 -3.44
CA ALA A 715 9.63 -0.70 -3.72
C ALA A 715 9.32 -0.60 -5.23
N LEU A 716 10.34 -0.48 -6.08
CA LEU A 716 10.23 -0.53 -7.54
C LEU A 716 10.20 -1.96 -8.11
N GLN A 717 10.17 -2.99 -7.26
CA GLN A 717 10.16 -4.40 -7.65
C GLN A 717 11.39 -4.82 -8.47
N LEU A 718 12.53 -4.16 -8.28
CA LEU A 718 13.79 -4.48 -8.98
C LEU A 718 14.51 -5.73 -8.41
N GLY A 719 13.88 -6.40 -7.44
CA GLY A 719 14.43 -7.53 -6.71
C GLY A 719 15.25 -7.09 -5.50
N ARG A 720 16.10 -8.00 -4.98
CA ARG A 720 16.97 -7.72 -3.83
C ARG A 720 17.98 -6.62 -4.16
N TRP A 721 18.28 -5.76 -3.19
CA TRP A 721 19.26 -4.69 -3.31
C TRP A 721 20.62 -5.13 -3.90
N LYS A 722 21.11 -4.40 -4.90
CA LYS A 722 22.41 -4.61 -5.57
C LYS A 722 23.26 -3.34 -5.55
N ALA A 723 24.06 -3.18 -4.50
CA ALA A 723 24.90 -1.99 -4.28
C ALA A 723 25.77 -1.57 -5.48
N ASN A 724 26.22 -2.52 -6.29
CA ASN A 724 27.17 -2.24 -7.38
C ASN A 724 26.50 -1.92 -8.72
N ARG A 725 25.19 -2.16 -8.88
CA ARG A 725 24.48 -2.07 -10.18
C ARG A 725 23.19 -1.26 -10.15
N TRP A 726 22.73 -0.83 -8.98
CA TRP A 726 21.46 -0.11 -8.85
C TRP A 726 21.38 1.13 -9.76
N ARG A 727 22.47 1.90 -9.92
CA ARG A 727 22.52 3.08 -10.80
C ARG A 727 22.26 2.74 -12.27
N GLU A 728 22.86 1.65 -12.76
CA GLU A 728 22.68 1.18 -14.14
C GLU A 728 21.25 0.67 -14.37
N GLU A 729 20.68 -0.03 -13.39
CA GLU A 729 19.33 -0.56 -13.49
C GLU A 729 18.28 0.57 -13.42
N VAL A 730 18.46 1.55 -12.54
CA VAL A 730 17.59 2.74 -12.46
C VAL A 730 17.65 3.56 -13.76
N ALA A 731 18.82 3.67 -14.39
CA ALA A 731 18.97 4.38 -15.67
C ALA A 731 18.23 3.69 -16.85
N ARG A 732 17.98 2.37 -16.75
CA ARG A 732 17.25 1.61 -17.79
C ARG A 732 15.73 1.70 -17.65
N LEU A 733 15.23 2.12 -16.49
CA LEU A 733 13.80 2.26 -16.25
C LEU A 733 13.21 3.42 -17.04
N LYS A 734 12.12 3.14 -17.76
CA LYS A 734 11.33 4.17 -18.43
C LYS A 734 10.22 4.69 -17.50
N PRO A 735 10.00 6.00 -17.40
CA PRO A 735 8.94 6.57 -16.56
C PRO A 735 7.55 5.99 -16.80
N ASP A 736 7.23 5.66 -18.06
CA ASP A 736 5.94 5.11 -18.46
C ASP A 736 5.69 3.69 -17.95
N GLU A 737 6.75 2.92 -17.66
CA GLU A 737 6.66 1.54 -17.19
C GLU A 737 6.52 1.45 -15.65
N ILE A 738 6.61 2.58 -14.94
CA ILE A 738 6.57 2.64 -13.48
C ILE A 738 5.15 2.95 -13.02
N PRO A 739 4.49 2.07 -12.24
CA PRO A 739 3.19 2.32 -11.66
C PRO A 739 3.19 3.58 -10.79
N ALA A 740 2.05 4.29 -10.72
CA ALA A 740 1.93 5.55 -9.98
C ALA A 740 2.50 5.49 -8.53
N PRO A 741 2.28 4.43 -7.73
CA PRO A 741 2.87 4.32 -6.38
C PRO A 741 4.40 4.25 -6.36
N GLY A 742 5.04 3.73 -7.42
CA GLY A 742 6.49 3.58 -7.51
C GLY A 742 7.23 4.84 -7.98
N ARG A 743 6.53 5.81 -8.58
CA ARG A 743 7.17 6.98 -9.22
C ARG A 743 7.93 7.89 -8.25
N THR A 744 7.50 7.96 -7.00
CA THR A 744 8.23 8.70 -5.94
C THR A 744 9.57 8.04 -5.63
N HIS A 745 9.59 6.71 -5.46
CA HIS A 745 10.82 5.93 -5.26
C HIS A 745 11.75 6.04 -6.46
N TYR A 746 11.20 6.01 -7.68
CA TYR A 746 11.98 6.25 -8.90
C TYR A 746 12.62 7.63 -8.93
N SER A 747 11.86 8.69 -8.58
CA SER A 747 12.36 10.06 -8.55
C SER A 747 13.50 10.22 -7.55
N PHE A 748 13.38 9.62 -6.37
CA PHE A 748 14.45 9.58 -5.36
C PHE A 748 15.70 8.86 -5.87
N LEU A 749 15.56 7.63 -6.41
CA LEU A 749 16.71 6.88 -6.92
C LEU A 749 17.41 7.61 -8.07
N LYS A 750 16.64 8.25 -8.95
CA LYS A 750 17.18 9.06 -10.05
C LYS A 750 17.93 10.29 -9.53
N ALA A 751 17.36 10.98 -8.54
CA ALA A 751 17.99 12.13 -7.88
C ALA A 751 19.32 11.72 -7.21
N ALA A 752 19.30 10.66 -6.40
CA ALA A 752 20.50 10.12 -5.75
C ALA A 752 21.54 9.63 -6.78
N ALA A 753 21.12 8.94 -7.84
CA ALA A 753 22.03 8.47 -8.90
C ALA A 753 22.73 9.64 -9.61
N SER A 754 22.01 10.74 -9.86
CA SER A 754 22.55 11.92 -10.55
C SER A 754 23.63 12.67 -9.77
N GLN A 755 23.63 12.56 -8.43
CA GLN A 755 24.54 13.29 -7.54
C GLN A 755 25.50 12.36 -6.75
N TRP A 756 25.47 11.05 -7.02
CA TRP A 756 26.23 10.03 -6.27
C TRP A 756 27.74 10.31 -6.27
N GLU A 757 28.33 10.56 -7.43
CA GLU A 757 29.79 10.73 -7.56
C GLU A 757 30.32 11.93 -6.76
N ALA A 758 29.50 12.97 -6.62
CA ALA A 758 29.87 14.18 -5.87
C ALA A 758 29.72 14.01 -4.34
N HIS A 759 28.91 13.07 -3.88
CA HIS A 759 28.50 12.98 -2.46
C HIS A 759 28.90 11.68 -1.76
N GLU A 760 29.22 10.61 -2.47
CA GLU A 760 29.64 9.33 -1.88
C GLU A 760 30.80 9.49 -0.89
N ARG A 761 31.80 10.33 -1.23
CA ARG A 761 32.96 10.61 -0.37
C ARG A 761 32.64 11.48 0.84
N LYS A 762 31.47 12.13 0.86
CA LYS A 762 31.01 12.98 1.96
C LYS A 762 30.20 12.21 3.00
N LEU A 763 29.77 10.98 2.71
CA LEU A 763 28.99 10.16 3.65
C LEU A 763 29.74 9.98 4.98
N GLY A 764 29.04 10.18 6.10
CA GLY A 764 29.58 10.13 7.45
C GLY A 764 30.44 11.33 7.87
N THR A 765 30.49 12.39 7.06
CA THR A 765 31.25 13.62 7.36
C THR A 765 30.35 14.80 7.68
N GLN A 766 30.94 15.88 8.20
CA GLN A 766 30.29 17.18 8.38
C GLN A 766 31.04 18.24 7.57
N GLN A 767 30.31 19.15 6.93
CA GLN A 767 30.86 20.24 6.13
C GLN A 767 30.33 21.58 6.63
N LEU A 768 31.22 22.57 6.71
CA LEU A 768 30.85 23.96 6.93
C LEU A 768 30.72 24.68 5.59
N THR A 769 29.70 25.52 5.50
CA THR A 769 29.26 26.17 4.26
C THR A 769 28.69 27.55 4.58
N ASP A 770 28.59 28.39 3.56
CA ASP A 770 27.80 29.61 3.61
C ASP A 770 26.29 29.33 3.46
N ILE A 771 25.49 30.40 3.56
CA ILE A 771 24.03 30.33 3.41
C ILE A 771 23.57 29.97 1.98
N GLU A 772 24.39 30.24 0.96
CA GLU A 772 24.04 29.98 -0.44
C GLU A 772 24.14 28.49 -0.77
N GLU A 773 25.24 27.84 -0.38
CA GLU A 773 25.38 26.39 -0.52
C GLU A 773 24.43 25.64 0.43
N PHE A 774 24.14 26.17 1.63
CA PHE A 774 23.06 25.68 2.49
C PHE A 774 21.69 25.70 1.79
N ALA A 775 21.31 26.82 1.15
CA ALA A 775 20.05 26.93 0.45
C ALA A 775 19.93 25.90 -0.68
N ALA A 776 21.05 25.58 -1.37
CA ALA A 776 21.07 24.54 -2.38
C ALA A 776 20.85 23.13 -1.80
N TYR A 777 21.41 22.81 -0.62
CA TYR A 777 21.21 21.53 0.06
C TYR A 777 19.81 21.38 0.65
N ALA A 778 19.17 22.47 1.06
CA ALA A 778 17.78 22.45 1.50
C ALA A 778 16.81 22.32 0.32
N ALA A 779 17.00 23.07 -0.78
CA ALA A 779 16.02 23.14 -1.87
C ALA A 779 16.10 22.02 -2.93
N GLN A 780 17.27 21.41 -3.15
CA GLN A 780 17.47 20.47 -4.26
C GLN A 780 17.43 19.01 -3.77
N GLU A 781 16.42 18.24 -4.16
CA GLU A 781 16.25 16.82 -3.74
C GLU A 781 17.51 15.98 -4.00
N GLY A 782 18.19 16.17 -5.14
CA GLY A 782 19.41 15.44 -5.48
C GLY A 782 20.59 15.67 -4.52
N LYS A 783 20.60 16.79 -3.78
CA LYS A 783 21.59 17.07 -2.73
C LYS A 783 21.04 16.71 -1.35
N ALA A 784 19.82 17.14 -1.06
CA ALA A 784 19.14 16.94 0.21
C ALA A 784 19.06 15.46 0.61
N CYS A 785 18.94 14.54 -0.35
CA CYS A 785 18.83 13.11 -0.07
C CYS A 785 20.04 12.50 0.66
N PHE A 786 21.23 13.12 0.53
CA PHE A 786 22.48 12.69 1.19
C PHE A 786 22.67 13.30 2.59
N VAL A 787 21.85 14.29 2.94
CA VAL A 787 21.98 15.05 4.19
C VAL A 787 21.15 14.39 5.28
N GLU A 788 21.72 14.31 6.48
CA GLU A 788 21.05 13.82 7.69
C GLU A 788 20.38 14.98 8.43
N TRP A 789 21.12 16.06 8.69
CA TRP A 789 20.63 17.30 9.29
C TRP A 789 21.50 18.49 8.89
N MET A 790 20.97 19.71 9.07
CA MET A 790 21.69 20.97 8.82
C MET A 790 21.45 21.95 9.96
N ASP A 791 22.52 22.59 10.43
CA ASP A 791 22.46 23.70 11.39
C ASP A 791 22.80 24.99 10.66
N LEU A 792 21.88 25.95 10.66
CA LEU A 792 22.14 27.31 10.23
C LEU A 792 22.38 28.19 11.46
N TYR A 793 23.61 28.72 11.58
CA TYR A 793 23.98 29.66 12.62
C TYR A 793 23.48 31.06 12.25
N TYR A 794 22.36 31.45 12.85
CA TYR A 794 21.65 32.68 12.54
C TYR A 794 21.44 33.49 13.83
N SER A 795 21.82 34.77 13.81
CA SER A 795 21.67 35.69 14.94
C SER A 795 20.43 36.52 14.67
N CYS A 796 19.40 36.34 15.47
CA CYS A 796 18.17 37.12 15.44
C CYS A 796 17.59 37.19 16.85
N PRO A 797 16.59 38.05 17.11
CA PRO A 797 16.03 38.21 18.44
C PRO A 797 15.53 36.91 19.09
N LEU A 798 15.11 35.92 18.29
CA LEU A 798 14.67 34.60 18.75
C LEU A 798 15.85 33.71 19.16
N THR A 799 16.83 33.54 18.29
CA THR A 799 17.98 32.68 18.58
C THR A 799 18.84 33.26 19.70
N GLU A 800 18.93 34.59 19.78
CA GLU A 800 19.56 35.33 20.89
C GLU A 800 18.80 35.22 22.21
N GLN A 801 17.60 34.66 22.24
CA GLN A 801 16.89 34.27 23.46
C GLN A 801 17.07 32.79 23.82
N GLY A 802 17.82 32.04 23.00
CA GLY A 802 18.09 30.62 23.20
C GLY A 802 17.15 29.72 22.41
N LEU A 803 16.27 30.26 21.57
CA LEU A 803 15.36 29.45 20.79
C LEU A 803 16.08 28.78 19.61
N THR A 804 15.80 27.50 19.43
CA THR A 804 16.19 26.69 18.28
C THR A 804 14.94 26.40 17.49
N ILE A 805 14.89 26.86 16.24
CA ILE A 805 13.77 26.61 15.35
C ILE A 805 14.13 25.42 14.47
N VAL A 806 13.30 24.39 14.47
CA VAL A 806 13.47 23.18 13.66
C VAL A 806 12.42 23.17 12.57
N ASP A 807 12.85 23.36 11.32
CA ASP A 807 12.01 23.12 10.15
C ASP A 807 12.08 21.63 9.80
N THR A 808 10.95 20.94 9.98
CA THR A 808 10.86 19.50 9.72
C THR A 808 10.35 19.24 8.29
N PRO A 809 10.80 18.15 7.65
CA PRO A 809 10.23 17.65 6.42
C PRO A 809 8.69 17.56 6.49
N GLY A 810 8.00 17.84 5.38
CA GLY A 810 6.53 17.83 5.36
C GLY A 810 5.94 16.49 5.80
N ALA A 811 4.84 16.52 6.56
CA ALA A 811 4.14 15.32 7.05
C ALA A 811 3.64 14.38 5.92
N ASP A 812 3.57 14.92 4.71
CA ASP A 812 3.23 14.27 3.44
C ASP A 812 4.37 13.50 2.77
N SER A 813 5.58 13.55 3.30
CA SER A 813 6.69 12.85 2.68
C SER A 813 6.40 11.35 2.69
N ILE A 814 5.98 10.82 1.53
CA ILE A 814 5.73 9.40 1.24
C ILE A 814 6.98 8.53 1.57
N HIS A 815 8.12 9.17 1.80
CA HIS A 815 9.34 8.54 2.23
C HIS A 815 9.32 8.21 3.73
N ALA A 816 9.51 6.92 4.04
CA ALA A 816 9.86 6.41 5.38
C ALA A 816 11.09 7.08 6.03
N ARG A 817 11.77 7.98 5.30
CA ARG A 817 12.93 8.78 5.73
C ARG A 817 12.59 9.85 6.79
N HIS A 818 11.32 10.16 7.03
CA HIS A 818 10.93 11.32 7.86
C HIS A 818 9.98 11.01 9.02
N THR A 819 9.25 9.90 9.03
CA THR A 819 8.28 9.59 10.09
C THR A 819 8.93 9.43 11.46
N GLY A 820 10.03 8.69 11.56
CA GLY A 820 10.75 8.47 12.82
C GLY A 820 11.41 9.74 13.38
N VAL A 821 12.04 10.55 12.53
CA VAL A 821 12.72 11.77 13.01
C VAL A 821 11.74 12.89 13.36
N THR A 822 10.65 13.01 12.61
CA THR A 822 9.53 13.90 12.94
C THR A 822 8.99 13.58 14.33
N PHE A 823 8.83 12.29 14.67
CA PHE A 823 8.36 11.86 15.98
C PHE A 823 9.32 12.22 17.12
N GLU A 824 10.63 12.05 16.94
CA GLU A 824 11.63 12.46 17.95
C GLU A 824 11.61 13.97 18.22
N TYR A 825 11.53 14.79 17.16
CA TYR A 825 11.39 16.24 17.36
C TYR A 825 10.05 16.58 18.03
N MET A 826 8.97 15.88 17.73
CA MET A 826 7.70 16.07 18.45
C MET A 826 7.87 15.78 19.94
N LYS A 827 8.56 14.69 20.29
CA LYS A 827 8.84 14.26 21.67
C LYS A 827 9.70 15.26 22.44
N GLN A 828 10.74 15.78 21.82
CA GLN A 828 11.76 16.60 22.48
C GLN A 828 11.50 18.10 22.42
N SER A 829 10.54 18.56 21.61
CA SER A 829 10.27 20.00 21.46
C SER A 829 9.52 20.60 22.65
N ASP A 830 9.90 21.82 23.01
CA ASP A 830 9.24 22.63 24.03
C ASP A 830 7.94 23.28 23.52
N ALA A 831 7.85 23.51 22.21
CA ALA A 831 6.67 24.02 21.53
C ALA A 831 6.52 23.43 20.11
N LEU A 832 5.27 23.28 19.67
CA LEU A 832 4.90 22.71 18.37
C LEU A 832 4.12 23.75 17.56
N LEU A 833 4.60 24.09 16.36
CA LEU A 833 3.95 25.00 15.43
C LEU A 833 3.45 24.21 14.22
N TYR A 834 2.14 23.99 14.11
CA TYR A 834 1.54 23.27 13.01
C TYR A 834 0.96 24.23 11.97
N VAL A 835 1.54 24.26 10.77
CA VAL A 835 1.15 25.16 9.68
C VAL A 835 0.30 24.43 8.65
N THR A 836 -0.88 24.97 8.34
CA THR A 836 -1.76 24.54 7.26
C THR A 836 -2.05 25.73 6.32
N TYR A 837 -2.29 25.46 5.04
CA TYR A 837 -2.54 26.50 4.04
C TYR A 837 -4.02 26.83 3.93
N TYR A 838 -4.39 28.11 3.83
CA TYR A 838 -5.78 28.58 3.79
C TYR A 838 -6.68 27.80 2.81
N ASN A 839 -6.29 27.66 1.55
CA ASN A 839 -7.09 26.97 0.51
C ASN A 839 -7.21 25.45 0.71
N HIS A 840 -6.31 24.86 1.49
CA HIS A 840 -6.21 23.42 1.72
C HIS A 840 -6.30 23.09 3.21
N ALA A 841 -6.96 23.96 3.97
CA ALA A 841 -7.08 23.83 5.40
C ALA A 841 -7.69 22.47 5.76
N PHE A 842 -6.99 21.71 6.61
CA PHE A 842 -7.46 20.41 7.10
C PHE A 842 -7.67 19.37 5.98
N SER A 843 -6.69 19.31 5.07
CA SER A 843 -6.61 18.30 4.00
C SER A 843 -6.65 16.86 4.53
N ARG A 844 -6.81 15.87 3.64
CA ARG A 844 -6.81 14.45 4.03
C ARG A 844 -5.54 14.04 4.78
N VAL A 845 -4.41 14.60 4.36
CA VAL A 845 -3.10 14.36 4.96
C VAL A 845 -3.05 14.99 6.35
N ASP A 846 -3.48 16.26 6.45
CA ASP A 846 -3.51 16.97 7.73
C ASP A 846 -4.34 16.18 8.75
N ARG A 847 -5.50 15.66 8.33
CA ARG A 847 -6.35 14.78 9.15
C ARG A 847 -5.63 13.54 9.65
N GLN A 848 -4.90 12.83 8.78
CA GLN A 848 -4.17 11.63 9.17
C GLN A 848 -3.08 11.93 10.20
N PHE A 849 -2.29 12.98 9.97
CA PHE A 849 -1.22 13.40 10.88
C PHE A 849 -1.77 13.90 12.23
N LEU A 850 -2.81 14.74 12.20
CA LEU A 850 -3.43 15.31 13.40
C LEU A 850 -4.17 14.25 14.23
N THR A 851 -4.77 13.25 13.57
CA THR A 851 -5.35 12.08 14.27
C THR A 851 -4.25 11.30 14.98
N HIS A 852 -3.09 11.11 14.35
CA HIS A 852 -1.96 10.44 14.99
C HIS A 852 -1.46 11.21 16.23
N LEU A 853 -1.29 12.53 16.13
CA LEU A 853 -1.02 13.41 17.28
C LEU A 853 -2.07 13.27 18.39
N GLY A 854 -3.35 13.31 18.01
CA GLY A 854 -4.48 13.15 18.93
C GLY A 854 -4.52 11.79 19.63
N ARG A 855 -3.97 10.73 19.04
CA ARG A 855 -3.88 9.40 19.68
C ARG A 855 -2.88 9.36 20.82
N VAL A 856 -1.89 10.26 20.85
CA VAL A 856 -0.89 10.33 21.91
C VAL A 856 -1.39 11.14 23.13
N LYS A 857 -2.70 11.39 23.22
CA LYS A 857 -3.37 12.12 24.30
C LYS A 857 -2.93 11.61 25.68
N GLY A 858 -2.52 12.54 26.54
CA GLY A 858 -1.96 12.27 27.87
C GLY A 858 -0.43 12.16 27.90
N SER A 859 0.22 11.93 26.75
CA SER A 859 1.68 11.88 26.67
C SER A 859 2.32 13.25 26.37
N PHE A 860 1.67 14.04 25.51
CA PHE A 860 2.04 15.44 25.27
C PHE A 860 1.14 16.36 26.10
N ALA A 861 1.73 17.39 26.73
CA ALA A 861 0.95 18.49 27.28
C ALA A 861 0.35 19.25 26.08
N LEU A 862 -0.98 19.16 25.90
CA LEU A 862 -1.69 19.76 24.77
C LEU A 862 -1.49 21.29 24.68
N ASP A 863 -1.14 21.92 25.80
CA ASP A 863 -0.97 23.37 25.95
C ASP A 863 0.28 23.94 25.25
N LYS A 864 1.09 23.08 24.61
CA LYS A 864 2.33 23.46 23.90
C LYS A 864 2.16 23.54 22.38
N MET A 865 0.94 23.39 21.84
CA MET A 865 0.66 23.31 20.40
C MET A 865 -0.04 24.57 19.88
N PHE A 866 0.49 25.15 18.79
CA PHE A 866 -0.07 26.29 18.08
C PHE A 866 -0.39 25.87 16.64
N PHE A 867 -1.59 26.19 16.17
CA PHE A 867 -2.07 25.87 14.82
C PHE A 867 -2.15 27.15 14.00
N ILE A 868 -1.46 27.18 12.87
CA ILE A 868 -1.33 28.33 11.99
C ILE A 868 -2.08 28.05 10.69
N VAL A 869 -3.13 28.82 10.42
CA VAL A 869 -3.80 28.89 9.11
C VAL A 869 -3.11 30.00 8.31
N ASN A 870 -2.13 29.61 7.52
CA ASN A 870 -1.28 30.53 6.75
C ASN A 870 -1.93 30.94 5.42
N ALA A 871 -1.45 32.03 4.83
CA ALA A 871 -2.02 32.67 3.63
C ALA A 871 -3.44 33.21 3.82
N ALA A 872 -3.75 33.71 5.04
CA ALA A 872 -5.04 34.33 5.36
C ALA A 872 -5.35 35.58 4.50
N ASP A 873 -4.34 36.19 3.86
CA ASP A 873 -4.52 37.28 2.90
C ASP A 873 -5.27 36.86 1.63
N LEU A 874 -5.45 35.56 1.39
CA LEU A 874 -6.25 35.02 0.29
C LEU A 874 -7.76 35.11 0.54
N ALA A 875 -8.19 35.29 1.79
CA ALA A 875 -9.60 35.43 2.12
C ALA A 875 -10.18 36.69 1.46
N SER A 876 -11.38 36.57 0.88
CA SER A 876 -12.05 37.72 0.25
C SER A 876 -12.72 38.63 1.28
N SER A 877 -13.03 38.10 2.48
CA SER A 877 -13.63 38.83 3.59
C SER A 877 -13.22 38.25 4.95
N SER A 878 -13.44 39.03 6.01
CA SER A 878 -13.22 38.56 7.40
C SER A 878 -14.20 37.46 7.81
N GLU A 879 -15.40 37.41 7.23
CA GLU A 879 -16.40 36.37 7.49
C GLU A 879 -15.96 35.02 6.92
N GLU A 880 -15.44 35.01 5.69
CA GLU A 880 -14.90 33.81 5.04
C GLU A 880 -13.72 33.25 5.84
N LEU A 881 -12.81 34.12 6.29
CA LEU A 881 -11.69 33.73 7.12
C LEU A 881 -12.14 33.09 8.44
N ALA A 882 -13.19 33.63 9.07
CA ALA A 882 -13.76 33.09 10.29
C ALA A 882 -14.41 31.71 10.06
N GLU A 883 -15.08 31.50 8.93
CA GLU A 883 -15.67 30.22 8.54
C GLU A 883 -14.58 29.14 8.36
N VAL A 884 -13.52 29.44 7.58
CA VAL A 884 -12.41 28.51 7.35
C VAL A 884 -11.67 28.19 8.66
N THR A 885 -11.41 29.20 9.49
CA THR A 885 -10.76 29.00 10.79
C THR A 885 -11.63 28.17 11.73
N GLY A 886 -12.96 28.39 11.72
CA GLY A 886 -13.94 27.58 12.44
C GLY A 886 -13.94 26.12 12.00
N TYR A 887 -13.93 25.87 10.69
CA TYR A 887 -13.84 24.53 10.12
C TYR A 887 -12.57 23.78 10.55
N VAL A 888 -11.41 24.46 10.54
CA VAL A 888 -10.14 23.90 11.03
C VAL A 888 -10.24 23.57 12.51
N LYS A 889 -10.78 24.49 13.32
CA LYS A 889 -10.95 24.29 14.77
C LYS A 889 -11.82 23.07 15.09
N GLU A 890 -12.97 22.93 14.44
CA GLU A 890 -13.85 21.76 14.59
C GLU A 890 -13.18 20.47 14.10
N GLY A 891 -12.40 20.54 13.02
CA GLY A 891 -11.58 19.45 12.53
C GLY A 891 -10.58 18.95 13.59
N LEU A 892 -9.83 19.86 14.21
CA LEU A 892 -8.87 19.56 15.26
C LEU A 892 -9.53 18.92 16.49
N ILE A 893 -10.70 19.42 16.89
CA ILE A 893 -11.50 18.84 17.98
C ILE A 893 -11.91 17.41 17.66
N ARG A 894 -12.42 17.16 16.43
CA ARG A 894 -12.74 15.79 15.97
C ARG A 894 -11.53 14.87 15.90
N ALA A 895 -10.35 15.41 15.60
CA ALA A 895 -9.08 14.68 15.61
C ALA A 895 -8.56 14.38 17.03
N GLY A 896 -9.23 14.87 18.09
CA GLY A 896 -8.92 14.57 19.48
C GLY A 896 -8.24 15.70 20.27
N ILE A 897 -8.00 16.86 19.65
CA ILE A 897 -7.36 18.04 20.24
C ILE A 897 -8.43 18.92 20.91
N THR A 898 -8.46 18.97 22.24
CA THR A 898 -9.57 19.58 23.00
C THR A 898 -9.58 21.11 22.98
N GLU A 899 -8.42 21.75 23.09
CA GLU A 899 -8.28 23.21 23.13
C GLU A 899 -7.25 23.71 22.09
N PRO A 900 -7.56 23.62 20.78
CA PRO A 900 -6.63 24.07 19.75
C PRO A 900 -6.48 25.60 19.76
N GLN A 901 -5.26 26.09 19.92
CA GLN A 901 -4.92 27.50 19.71
C GLN A 901 -4.71 27.73 18.21
N VAL A 902 -5.72 28.29 17.53
CA VAL A 902 -5.70 28.49 16.08
C VAL A 902 -5.50 29.98 15.76
N PHE A 903 -4.49 30.27 14.94
CA PHE A 903 -4.13 31.60 14.47
C PHE A 903 -4.22 31.65 12.94
N ALA A 904 -5.04 32.55 12.42
CA ALA A 904 -5.05 32.87 11.00
C ALA A 904 -4.08 34.03 10.73
N LEU A 905 -3.12 33.83 9.82
CA LEU A 905 -2.12 34.85 9.49
C LEU A 905 -1.64 34.76 8.04
N SER A 906 -0.96 35.82 7.58
CA SER A 906 -0.26 35.87 6.30
C SER A 906 1.23 36.08 6.52
N SER A 907 2.03 35.02 6.30
CA SER A 907 3.49 35.13 6.34
C SER A 907 4.04 36.11 5.30
N LYS A 908 3.36 36.26 4.15
CA LYS A 908 3.72 37.23 3.10
C LYS A 908 3.60 38.66 3.60
N LEU A 909 2.43 39.04 4.11
CA LEU A 909 2.21 40.39 4.64
C LEU A 909 3.11 40.67 5.84
N ALA A 910 3.30 39.69 6.72
CA ALA A 910 4.15 39.82 7.89
C ALA A 910 5.63 40.08 7.54
N ARG A 911 6.18 39.35 6.55
CA ARG A 911 7.54 39.59 6.04
C ARG A 911 7.67 41.00 5.47
N GLN A 912 6.75 41.39 4.59
CA GLN A 912 6.76 42.73 3.97
C GLN A 912 6.64 43.83 5.03
N ALA A 913 5.85 43.61 6.07
CA ALA A 913 5.70 44.52 7.19
C ALA A 913 7.03 44.69 7.96
N LYS A 914 7.72 43.58 8.28
CA LYS A 914 9.02 43.63 8.97
C LYS A 914 10.12 44.27 8.12
N GLU A 915 10.19 43.97 6.82
CA GLU A 915 11.15 44.58 5.89
C GLU A 915 10.96 46.09 5.73
N ARG A 916 9.70 46.55 5.70
CA ARG A 916 9.35 47.97 5.54
C ARG A 916 9.25 48.73 6.86
N GLY A 917 9.25 48.03 8.00
CA GLY A 917 8.97 48.60 9.31
C GLY A 917 7.52 49.10 9.47
N ASP A 918 6.55 48.46 8.83
CA ASP A 918 5.13 48.85 8.85
C ASP A 918 4.34 48.07 9.90
N PHE A 919 4.14 48.68 11.08
CA PHE A 919 3.38 48.08 12.17
C PHE A 919 1.91 47.80 11.85
N SER A 920 1.28 48.66 11.03
CA SER A 920 -0.13 48.48 10.68
C SER A 920 -0.34 47.26 9.80
N LEU A 921 0.62 47.01 8.90
CA LEU A 921 0.63 45.82 8.05
C LEU A 921 0.97 44.55 8.85
N LEU A 922 1.80 44.66 9.90
CA LEU A 922 2.13 43.55 10.80
C LEU A 922 0.93 43.13 11.66
N ASP A 923 0.14 44.09 12.14
CA ASP A 923 -1.11 43.81 12.85
C ASP A 923 -2.14 43.17 11.89
N ALA A 924 -2.28 43.74 10.68
CA ALA A 924 -3.18 43.21 9.66
C ALA A 924 -2.78 41.80 9.17
N SER A 925 -1.49 41.43 9.26
CA SER A 925 -1.03 40.09 8.88
C SER A 925 -1.40 39.01 9.89
N GLY A 926 -1.84 39.36 11.10
CA GLY A 926 -2.12 38.42 12.19
C GLY A 926 -0.87 37.86 12.88
N LEU A 927 0.35 38.21 12.42
CA LEU A 927 1.59 37.71 13.04
C LEU A 927 1.83 38.34 14.40
N ALA A 928 1.50 39.62 14.59
CA ALA A 928 1.69 40.32 15.86
C ALA A 928 0.91 39.65 17.01
N ALA A 929 -0.34 39.25 16.76
CA ALA A 929 -1.17 38.56 17.74
C ALA A 929 -0.59 37.18 18.10
N PHE A 930 -0.12 36.42 17.09
CA PHE A 930 0.57 35.16 17.31
C PHE A 930 1.87 35.35 18.12
N GLU A 931 2.73 36.29 17.72
CA GLU A 931 4.01 36.57 18.40
C GLU A 931 3.78 36.96 19.86
N GLN A 932 2.76 37.77 20.15
CA GLN A 932 2.41 38.16 21.50
C GLN A 932 2.07 36.95 22.39
N ASP A 933 1.18 36.07 21.92
CA ASP A 933 0.77 34.89 22.69
C ASP A 933 1.90 33.85 22.77
N PHE A 934 2.65 33.67 21.68
CA PHE A 934 3.76 32.74 21.60
C PHE A 934 4.93 33.15 22.51
N TYR A 935 5.34 34.42 22.48
CA TYR A 935 6.38 34.93 23.38
C TYR A 935 5.91 34.96 24.83
N ALA A 936 4.62 35.26 25.09
CA ALA A 936 4.08 35.14 26.43
C ALA A 936 4.14 33.69 26.94
N PHE A 937 3.86 32.69 26.10
CA PHE A 937 4.02 31.28 26.43
C PHE A 937 5.48 30.93 26.76
N ILE A 938 6.44 31.33 25.91
CA ILE A 938 7.88 31.08 26.15
C ILE A 938 8.35 31.73 27.45
N ASN A 939 8.05 33.02 27.62
CA ASN A 939 8.55 33.81 28.74
C ASN A 939 7.84 33.53 30.06
N ARG A 940 6.55 33.15 30.05
CA ARG A 940 5.80 32.88 31.28
C ARG A 940 5.78 31.41 31.65
N GLN A 941 5.57 30.50 30.70
CA GLN A 941 5.38 29.09 31.04
C GLN A 941 6.69 28.32 31.02
N LEU A 942 7.46 28.38 29.93
CA LEU A 942 8.73 27.64 29.82
C LEU A 942 9.80 28.16 30.79
N THR A 943 9.92 29.48 30.92
CA THR A 943 10.86 30.10 31.87
C THR A 943 10.47 29.79 33.32
N HIS A 944 9.18 29.87 33.68
CA HIS A 944 8.72 29.58 35.04
C HIS A 944 8.95 28.11 35.42
N LEU A 945 8.61 27.16 34.54
CA LEU A 945 8.86 25.74 34.78
C LEU A 945 10.36 25.45 34.99
N ALA A 946 11.23 26.12 34.23
CA ALA A 946 12.68 25.98 34.39
C ALA A 946 13.17 26.54 35.75
N LEU A 947 12.65 27.70 36.16
CA LEU A 947 12.98 28.35 37.43
C LEU A 947 12.39 27.64 38.65
N GLU A 948 11.15 27.16 38.60
CA GLU A 948 10.53 26.38 39.68
C GLU A 948 11.34 25.12 39.98
N SER A 949 11.70 24.37 38.94
CA SER A 949 12.53 23.18 39.11
C SER A 949 13.94 23.53 39.60
N ALA A 950 14.49 24.70 39.26
CA ALA A 950 15.75 25.18 39.83
C ALA A 950 15.63 25.57 41.32
N SER A 951 14.51 26.16 41.71
CA SER A 951 14.21 26.50 43.11
C SER A 951 14.01 25.27 43.96
N GLN A 952 13.31 24.25 43.45
CA GLN A 952 13.12 22.98 44.14
C GLN A 952 14.46 22.27 44.39
N GLU A 953 15.36 22.28 43.41
CA GLU A 953 16.71 21.73 43.55
C GLU A 953 17.49 22.45 44.68
N LEU A 954 17.50 23.78 44.66
CA LEU A 954 18.20 24.58 45.66
C LEU A 954 17.60 24.39 47.07
N GLN A 955 16.27 24.28 47.17
CA GLN A 955 15.57 24.00 48.42
C GLN A 955 15.95 22.64 49.01
N THR A 956 16.11 21.64 48.15
CA THR A 956 16.50 20.29 48.57
C THR A 956 17.91 20.31 49.15
N VAL A 957 18.86 20.97 48.48
CA VAL A 957 20.24 21.12 48.98
C VAL A 957 20.29 21.97 50.26
N LEU A 958 19.45 23.00 50.38
CA LEU A 958 19.36 23.81 51.59
C LEU A 958 18.78 23.04 52.78
N ALA A 959 17.80 22.16 52.55
CA ALA A 959 17.26 21.29 53.59
C ALA A 959 18.37 20.38 54.15
N GLN A 960 19.16 19.73 53.28
CA GLN A 960 20.33 18.95 53.69
C GLN A 960 21.33 19.78 54.50
N ALA A 961 21.61 21.01 54.08
CA ALA A 961 22.57 21.87 54.76
C ALA A 961 22.09 22.31 56.16
N LYS A 962 20.78 22.49 56.35
CA LYS A 962 20.17 22.77 57.66
C LYS A 962 20.21 21.56 58.59
N GLU A 963 20.01 20.35 58.08
CA GLU A 963 20.21 19.12 58.86
C GLU A 963 21.68 18.96 59.29
N TRP A 964 22.62 19.29 58.40
CA TRP A 964 24.05 19.28 58.73
C TRP A 964 24.43 20.32 59.80
N GLN A 965 23.77 21.48 59.80
CA GLN A 965 23.92 22.46 60.87
C GLN A 965 23.52 21.89 62.24
N GLN A 966 22.40 21.17 62.33
CA GLN A 966 21.98 20.53 63.59
C GLN A 966 23.04 19.51 64.04
N ALA A 967 23.62 18.76 63.11
CA ALA A 967 24.71 17.82 63.39
C ALA A 967 25.97 18.51 63.99
N LEU A 968 26.30 19.74 63.58
CA LEU A 968 27.42 20.54 64.10
C LEU A 968 27.24 20.97 65.56
N GLU A 969 26.00 21.17 66.03
CA GLU A 969 25.68 21.65 67.38
C GLU A 969 25.85 20.57 68.46
N HIS A 970 25.97 19.29 68.07
CA HIS A 970 26.16 18.17 68.98
C HIS A 970 27.57 18.10 69.59
N SER A 971 27.69 17.55 70.79
CA SER A 971 28.98 17.35 71.46
C SER A 971 29.85 16.30 70.74
N ARG A 972 31.16 16.30 71.00
CA ARG A 972 32.09 15.31 70.40
C ARG A 972 31.69 13.87 70.70
N GLU A 973 31.21 13.61 71.92
CA GLU A 973 30.76 12.28 72.36
C GLU A 973 29.46 11.86 71.63
N GLN A 974 28.52 12.78 71.45
CA GLN A 974 27.30 12.55 70.66
C GLN A 974 27.60 12.32 69.17
N ARG A 975 28.65 12.95 68.62
CA ARG A 975 29.09 12.74 67.24
C ARG A 975 29.75 11.37 67.04
N GLU A 976 30.57 10.91 67.98
CA GLU A 976 31.15 9.56 67.92
C GLU A 976 30.06 8.48 68.02
N GLU A 977 29.04 8.68 68.87
CA GLU A 977 27.87 7.82 68.95
C GLU A 977 27.05 7.82 67.66
N LYS A 978 26.79 9.01 67.09
CA LYS A 978 26.12 9.17 65.80
C LYS A 978 26.88 8.50 64.65
N LEU A 979 28.21 8.60 64.64
CA LEU A 979 29.03 7.94 63.63
C LEU A 979 28.93 6.41 63.70
N ALA A 980 28.94 5.84 64.91
CA ALA A 980 28.78 4.41 65.11
C ALA A 980 27.40 3.92 64.64
N ARG A 981 26.34 4.71 64.87
CA ARG A 981 24.99 4.42 64.38
C ARG A 981 24.87 4.51 62.85
N LEU A 982 25.44 5.56 62.24
CA LEU A 982 25.47 5.69 60.77
C LEU A 982 26.19 4.51 60.09
N GLN A 983 27.23 3.95 60.73
CA GLN A 983 27.88 2.73 60.25
C GLN A 983 26.96 1.51 60.31
N GLU A 984 26.06 1.44 61.28
CA GLU A 984 25.03 0.40 61.38
C GLU A 984 23.92 0.60 60.33
N ASP A 985 23.42 1.83 60.21
CA ASP A 985 22.44 2.27 59.22
C ASP A 985 22.90 2.06 57.78
N THR A 986 24.20 2.13 57.52
CA THR A 986 24.79 1.81 56.20
C THR A 986 24.38 0.42 55.73
N LYS A 987 24.18 -0.55 56.64
CA LYS A 987 23.70 -1.88 56.27
C LYS A 987 22.24 -1.84 55.79
N ALA A 988 21.39 -1.01 56.40
CA ALA A 988 20.01 -0.82 55.97
C ALA A 988 19.95 -0.15 54.59
N VAL A 989 20.76 0.89 54.37
CA VAL A 989 20.86 1.58 53.06
C VAL A 989 21.32 0.63 51.97
N LEU A 990 22.39 -0.15 52.19
CA LEU A 990 22.88 -1.14 51.21
C LEU A 990 21.89 -2.29 50.98
N ALA A 991 21.17 -2.74 52.02
CA ALA A 991 20.12 -3.73 51.87
C ALA A 991 18.93 -3.18 51.05
N PHE A 992 18.58 -1.91 51.26
CA PHE A 992 17.55 -1.20 50.53
C PHE A 992 17.92 -1.02 49.06
N THR A 993 19.12 -0.54 48.73
CA THR A 993 19.55 -0.36 47.34
C THR A 993 19.68 -1.70 46.60
N ALA A 994 20.12 -2.75 47.28
CA ALA A 994 20.11 -4.12 46.75
C ALA A 994 18.68 -4.63 46.51
N ARG A 995 17.73 -4.36 47.41
CA ARG A 995 16.31 -4.72 47.24
C ARG A 995 15.68 -4.00 46.04
N LEU A 996 15.87 -2.67 45.97
CA LEU A 996 15.39 -1.84 44.87
C LEU A 996 15.89 -2.37 43.51
N THR A 997 17.19 -2.60 43.37
CA THR A 997 17.76 -3.11 42.10
C THR A 997 17.32 -4.54 41.77
N GLY A 998 16.96 -5.36 42.77
CA GLY A 998 16.44 -6.72 42.59
C GLY A 998 14.96 -6.78 42.21
N GLU A 999 14.14 -5.81 42.63
CA GLU A 999 12.68 -5.79 42.42
C GLU A 999 12.29 -5.07 41.12
N VAL A 1000 12.80 -5.54 39.99
CA VAL A 1000 12.33 -5.03 38.70
C VAL A 1000 10.88 -5.47 38.50
N ARG A 1001 9.94 -4.51 38.44
CA ARG A 1001 8.49 -4.74 38.24
C ARG A 1001 8.15 -5.12 36.79
N LEU A 1002 8.87 -6.11 36.24
CA LEU A 1002 8.68 -6.64 34.89
C LEU A 1002 7.25 -7.16 34.64
N PRO A 1003 6.55 -7.81 35.59
CA PRO A 1003 5.17 -8.25 35.35
C PRO A 1003 4.22 -7.10 35.06
N GLU A 1004 4.33 -5.98 35.81
CA GLU A 1004 3.50 -4.79 35.61
C GLU A 1004 3.78 -4.13 34.25
N LEU A 1005 5.07 -3.99 33.88
CA LEU A 1005 5.47 -3.43 32.58
C LEU A 1005 4.98 -4.31 31.42
N ARG A 1006 5.10 -5.63 31.56
CA ARG A 1006 4.67 -6.59 30.55
C ARG A 1006 3.15 -6.57 30.38
N GLN A 1007 2.40 -6.53 31.48
CA GLN A 1007 0.95 -6.44 31.45
C GLN A 1007 0.49 -5.17 30.72
N GLU A 1008 1.08 -4.01 31.05
CA GLU A 1008 0.77 -2.74 30.38
C GLU A 1008 1.09 -2.82 28.87
N ALA A 1009 2.26 -3.36 28.51
CA ALA A 1009 2.66 -3.51 27.12
C ALA A 1009 1.68 -4.40 26.34
N GLU A 1010 1.33 -5.56 26.90
CA GLU A 1010 0.38 -6.50 26.28
C GLU A 1010 -1.00 -5.86 26.08
N GLU A 1011 -1.50 -5.08 27.04
CA GLU A 1011 -2.77 -4.35 26.94
C GLU A 1011 -2.73 -3.27 25.85
N LEU A 1012 -1.68 -2.43 25.84
CA LEU A 1012 -1.51 -1.38 24.83
C LEU A 1012 -1.40 -1.95 23.41
N LEU A 1013 -0.63 -3.02 23.25
CA LEU A 1013 -0.43 -3.71 21.97
C LEU A 1013 -1.69 -4.44 21.50
N PHE A 1014 -2.47 -5.00 22.41
CA PHE A 1014 -3.79 -5.56 22.10
C PHE A 1014 -4.72 -4.50 21.48
N HIS A 1015 -4.76 -3.31 22.07
CA HIS A 1015 -5.55 -2.20 21.53
C HIS A 1015 -5.00 -1.67 20.20
N ALA A 1016 -3.68 -1.58 20.05
CA ALA A 1016 -3.04 -1.20 18.79
C ALA A 1016 -3.41 -2.17 17.65
N ARG A 1017 -3.32 -3.48 17.89
CA ARG A 1017 -3.70 -4.53 16.93
C ARG A 1017 -5.17 -4.40 16.50
N ASN A 1018 -6.08 -4.20 17.45
CA ASN A 1018 -7.51 -4.07 17.15
C ASN A 1018 -7.80 -2.83 16.28
N ARG A 1019 -7.16 -1.69 16.57
CA ARG A 1019 -7.27 -0.49 15.73
C ARG A 1019 -6.73 -0.72 14.33
N LEU A 1020 -5.56 -1.35 14.20
CA LEU A 1020 -4.97 -1.68 12.89
C LEU A 1020 -5.87 -2.60 12.07
N LYS A 1021 -6.53 -3.57 12.70
CA LYS A 1021 -7.49 -4.45 12.02
C LYS A 1021 -8.69 -3.68 11.46
N LEU A 1022 -9.25 -2.74 12.23
CA LEU A 1022 -10.35 -1.90 11.76
C LEU A 1022 -9.90 -1.00 10.61
N TYR A 1023 -8.76 -0.33 10.78
CA TYR A 1023 -8.19 0.58 9.78
C TYR A 1023 -7.81 -0.14 8.48
N ALA A 1024 -7.31 -1.38 8.57
CA ALA A 1024 -7.06 -2.21 7.39
C ALA A 1024 -8.31 -2.40 6.53
N GLY A 1025 -9.47 -2.58 7.17
CA GLY A 1025 -10.75 -2.73 6.49
C GLY A 1025 -11.24 -1.45 5.81
N GLU A 1026 -10.91 -0.28 6.37
CA GLU A 1026 -11.17 1.03 5.76
C GLU A 1026 -10.23 1.27 4.57
N LEU A 1027 -8.92 1.13 4.77
CA LEU A 1027 -7.90 1.27 3.73
C LEU A 1027 -8.09 0.30 2.57
N PHE A 1028 -8.58 -0.91 2.81
CA PHE A 1028 -8.84 -1.89 1.75
C PHE A 1028 -9.74 -1.32 0.66
N GLN A 1029 -10.66 -0.41 1.00
CA GLN A 1029 -11.54 0.19 0.00
C GLN A 1029 -10.83 1.21 -0.90
N GLU A 1030 -9.77 1.82 -0.39
CA GLU A 1030 -9.03 2.86 -1.09
C GLU A 1030 -8.04 2.28 -2.11
N PHE A 1031 -7.44 1.12 -1.82
CA PHE A 1031 -6.46 0.50 -2.71
C PHE A 1031 -7.07 -0.50 -3.70
N PHE A 1032 -8.27 -1.01 -3.40
CA PHE A 1032 -9.03 -1.92 -4.26
C PHE A 1032 -10.30 -1.24 -4.76
N HIS A 1033 -10.13 -0.32 -5.72
CA HIS A 1033 -11.23 0.39 -6.40
C HIS A 1033 -11.02 0.40 -7.93
N PRO A 1034 -12.09 0.63 -8.74
CA PRO A 1034 -12.05 0.38 -10.18
C PRO A 1034 -10.99 1.16 -10.96
N SER A 1035 -10.73 2.42 -10.64
CA SER A 1035 -9.75 3.24 -11.39
C SER A 1035 -8.31 2.77 -11.24
N LEU A 1036 -7.88 2.29 -10.07
CA LEU A 1036 -6.50 1.77 -9.88
C LEU A 1036 -6.27 0.39 -10.50
N LEU A 1037 -7.32 -0.42 -10.61
CA LEU A 1037 -7.25 -1.77 -11.17
C LEU A 1037 -7.68 -1.83 -12.65
N SER A 1038 -7.96 -0.68 -13.27
CA SER A 1038 -8.27 -0.54 -14.70
C SER A 1038 -7.02 -0.71 -15.58
N GLU A 1039 -7.18 -1.14 -16.84
CA GLU A 1039 -6.10 -1.86 -17.54
C GLU A 1039 -5.03 -1.07 -18.32
N GLU A 1040 -4.85 0.23 -18.11
CA GLU A 1040 -3.97 1.02 -18.99
C GLU A 1040 -2.45 0.92 -18.66
N ALA A 1041 -2.06 0.18 -17.62
CA ALA A 1041 -0.65 -0.10 -17.34
C ALA A 1041 -0.42 -1.50 -16.72
N GLY A 1042 0.24 -2.39 -17.46
CA GLY A 1042 0.83 -3.64 -16.95
C GLY A 1042 -0.10 -4.86 -16.85
N SER A 1043 0.50 -6.03 -16.60
CA SER A 1043 -0.23 -7.30 -16.48
C SER A 1043 -1.22 -7.28 -15.30
N ARG A 1044 -2.31 -8.06 -15.40
CA ARG A 1044 -3.31 -8.24 -14.33
C ARG A 1044 -2.66 -8.49 -12.96
N ARG A 1045 -1.66 -9.37 -12.93
CA ARG A 1045 -0.87 -9.70 -11.73
C ARG A 1045 -0.07 -8.52 -11.22
N ALA A 1046 0.53 -7.72 -12.11
CA ALA A 1046 1.28 -6.53 -11.73
C ALA A 1046 0.36 -5.46 -11.11
N ARG A 1047 -0.84 -5.24 -11.67
CA ARG A 1047 -1.84 -4.29 -11.13
C ARG A 1047 -2.36 -4.71 -9.76
N PHE A 1048 -2.81 -5.95 -9.63
CA PHE A 1048 -3.22 -6.51 -8.35
C PHE A 1048 -2.08 -6.46 -7.33
N GLY A 1049 -0.88 -6.86 -7.73
CA GLY A 1049 0.31 -6.80 -6.91
C GLY A 1049 0.63 -5.39 -6.45
N ALA A 1050 0.51 -4.38 -7.31
CA ALA A 1050 0.75 -2.98 -6.96
C ALA A 1050 -0.29 -2.46 -5.93
N SER A 1051 -1.58 -2.72 -6.13
CA SER A 1051 -2.63 -2.37 -5.15
C SER A 1051 -2.45 -3.10 -3.83
N PHE A 1052 -2.14 -4.40 -3.87
CA PHE A 1052 -1.93 -5.24 -2.70
C PHE A 1052 -0.71 -4.80 -1.89
N HIS A 1053 0.42 -4.55 -2.56
CA HIS A 1053 1.62 -4.02 -1.91
C HIS A 1053 1.40 -2.60 -1.38
N GLY A 1054 0.70 -1.73 -2.12
CA GLY A 1054 0.37 -0.38 -1.66
C GLY A 1054 -0.46 -0.40 -0.36
N TRP A 1055 -1.47 -1.27 -0.31
CA TRP A 1055 -2.29 -1.47 0.88
C TRP A 1055 -1.47 -1.98 2.08
N LEU A 1056 -0.63 -3.01 1.89
CA LEU A 1056 0.23 -3.52 2.96
C LEU A 1056 1.29 -2.51 3.40
N SER A 1057 1.83 -1.72 2.49
CA SER A 1057 2.81 -0.69 2.81
C SER A 1057 2.20 0.41 3.66
N GLN A 1058 0.99 0.86 3.30
CA GLN A 1058 0.23 1.82 4.10
C GLN A 1058 -0.12 1.26 5.49
N LEU A 1059 -0.45 -0.03 5.58
CA LEU A 1059 -0.65 -0.70 6.86
C LEU A 1059 0.63 -0.82 7.68
N SER A 1060 1.77 -1.04 7.04
CA SER A 1060 3.07 -1.10 7.72
C SER A 1060 3.43 0.25 8.33
N ILE A 1061 3.18 1.35 7.61
CA ILE A 1061 3.34 2.72 8.12
C ILE A 1061 2.44 2.95 9.34
N GLU A 1062 1.19 2.51 9.28
CA GLU A 1062 0.26 2.68 10.41
C GLU A 1062 0.66 1.83 11.62
N LEU A 1063 1.18 0.62 11.41
CA LEU A 1063 1.73 -0.21 12.48
C LEU A 1063 2.92 0.47 13.16
N GLU A 1064 3.86 1.03 12.38
CA GLU A 1064 4.99 1.78 12.93
C GLU A 1064 4.52 2.94 13.83
N ARG A 1065 3.53 3.70 13.37
CA ARG A 1065 2.92 4.80 14.14
C ARG A 1065 2.27 4.32 15.44
N GLU A 1066 1.53 3.22 15.40
CA GLU A 1066 0.91 2.64 16.60
C GLU A 1066 1.96 2.13 17.60
N LEU A 1067 3.08 1.58 17.11
CA LEU A 1067 4.20 1.16 17.95
C LEU A 1067 4.93 2.36 18.57
N GLN A 1068 5.15 3.46 17.84
CA GLN A 1068 5.71 4.70 18.39
C GLN A 1068 4.84 5.28 19.51
N ALA A 1069 3.52 5.35 19.30
CA ALA A 1069 2.57 5.80 20.32
C ALA A 1069 2.57 4.86 21.55
N THR A 1070 2.69 3.56 21.34
CA THR A 1070 2.81 2.57 22.41
C THR A 1070 4.10 2.73 23.21
N SER A 1071 5.22 2.96 22.52
CA SER A 1071 6.52 3.23 23.13
C SER A 1071 6.45 4.41 24.10
N LEU A 1072 5.86 5.53 23.67
CA LEU A 1072 5.76 6.72 24.51
C LEU A 1072 4.84 6.53 25.74
N ARG A 1073 3.79 5.72 25.63
CA ARG A 1073 2.94 5.36 26.77
C ARG A 1073 3.69 4.46 27.77
N LEU A 1074 4.47 3.50 27.26
CA LEU A 1074 5.32 2.64 28.09
C LEU A 1074 6.40 3.43 28.82
N GLU A 1075 7.01 4.39 28.15
CA GLU A 1075 7.97 5.31 28.75
C GLU A 1075 7.37 6.05 29.95
N LYS A 1076 6.22 6.71 29.77
CA LYS A 1076 5.53 7.39 30.88
C LYS A 1076 5.15 6.46 32.01
N LYS A 1077 4.73 5.24 31.68
CA LYS A 1077 4.45 4.21 32.66
C LYS A 1077 5.71 3.86 33.45
N CYS A 1078 6.85 3.64 32.78
CA CYS A 1078 8.13 3.39 33.41
C CYS A 1078 8.55 4.53 34.34
N GLU A 1079 8.41 5.79 33.90
CA GLU A 1079 8.73 6.97 34.72
C GLU A 1079 7.86 7.04 35.98
N SER A 1080 6.54 6.84 35.84
CA SER A 1080 5.61 6.83 36.96
C SER A 1080 5.88 5.68 37.93
N MET A 1081 6.10 4.47 37.41
CA MET A 1081 6.44 3.29 38.21
C MET A 1081 7.75 3.49 38.97
N MET A 1082 8.80 3.98 38.30
CA MET A 1082 10.11 4.22 38.91
C MET A 1082 10.02 5.28 40.01
N SER A 1083 9.35 6.39 39.72
CA SER A 1083 9.14 7.47 40.69
C SER A 1083 8.39 6.98 41.93
N SER A 1084 7.33 6.19 41.74
CA SER A 1084 6.56 5.61 42.85
C SER A 1084 7.36 4.56 43.63
N HIS A 1085 8.16 3.73 42.95
CA HIS A 1085 8.96 2.69 43.58
C HIS A 1085 10.07 3.30 44.43
N ILE A 1086 10.86 4.23 43.87
CA ILE A 1086 11.95 4.89 44.59
C ILE A 1086 11.40 5.69 45.78
N ARG A 1087 10.35 6.50 45.57
CA ARG A 1087 9.79 7.34 46.63
C ARG A 1087 9.21 6.51 47.78
N GLY A 1088 8.33 5.54 47.47
CA GLY A 1088 7.74 4.70 48.52
C GLY A 1088 8.80 3.89 49.28
N GLY A 1089 9.83 3.40 48.57
CA GLY A 1089 10.94 2.71 49.20
C GLY A 1089 11.78 3.62 50.10
N LEU A 1090 12.05 4.85 49.68
CA LEU A 1090 12.79 5.82 50.49
C LEU A 1090 11.98 6.27 51.70
N ASP A 1091 10.68 6.46 51.57
CA ASP A 1091 9.80 6.80 52.70
C ASP A 1091 9.85 5.70 53.78
N GLU A 1092 9.87 4.42 53.38
CA GLU A 1092 10.08 3.29 54.30
C GLU A 1092 11.47 3.30 54.93
N LEU A 1093 12.52 3.48 54.13
CA LEU A 1093 13.89 3.52 54.64
C LEU A 1093 14.09 4.67 55.64
N ILE A 1094 13.59 5.86 55.32
CA ILE A 1094 13.71 7.05 56.18
C ILE A 1094 13.02 6.82 57.55
N LEU A 1095 11.95 6.02 57.60
CA LEU A 1095 11.31 5.64 58.87
C LEU A 1095 12.13 4.64 59.70
N GLU A 1096 13.00 3.85 59.07
CA GLU A 1096 13.90 2.90 59.75
C GLU A 1096 15.19 3.57 60.23
N LEU A 1097 15.59 4.67 59.61
CA LEU A 1097 16.80 5.43 59.93
C LEU A 1097 16.55 6.45 61.04
N GLU A 1098 17.41 6.51 62.05
CA GLU A 1098 17.36 7.59 63.06
C GLU A 1098 17.86 8.93 62.50
N ASP A 1099 18.87 8.90 61.61
CA ASP A 1099 19.53 10.06 61.05
C ASP A 1099 19.83 9.84 59.55
N ALA A 1100 18.94 10.30 58.66
CA ALA A 1100 19.09 10.19 57.21
C ALA A 1100 19.29 11.56 56.55
N PRO A 1101 20.14 11.68 55.52
CA PRO A 1101 20.12 12.87 54.68
C PRO A 1101 18.86 12.89 53.81
N VAL A 1102 18.39 14.08 53.43
CA VAL A 1102 17.41 14.19 52.34
C VAL A 1102 18.02 13.63 51.05
N PHE A 1103 17.42 12.62 50.42
CA PHE A 1103 17.95 12.06 49.17
C PHE A 1103 17.44 12.82 47.94
N ILE A 1104 18.35 13.17 47.03
CA ILE A 1104 18.03 13.74 45.73
C ILE A 1104 17.80 12.59 44.74
N THR A 1105 16.59 12.51 44.19
CA THR A 1105 16.12 11.32 43.44
C THR A 1105 15.75 11.62 41.98
N GLU A 1106 15.80 12.88 41.55
CA GLU A 1106 15.44 13.27 40.19
C GLU A 1106 16.59 13.01 39.21
N HIS A 1107 16.64 11.80 38.63
CA HIS A 1107 17.47 11.52 37.46
C HIS A 1107 16.65 11.58 36.17
N ARG A 1108 16.88 12.64 35.37
CA ARG A 1108 16.14 12.92 34.12
C ARG A 1108 16.98 12.60 32.88
N SER A 1109 17.47 11.37 32.76
CA SER A 1109 18.03 10.90 31.49
C SER A 1109 16.88 10.56 30.53
N PRO A 1110 16.70 11.30 29.41
CA PRO A 1110 15.61 11.06 28.48
C PRO A 1110 15.66 9.64 27.93
N TRP A 1111 14.51 9.04 27.63
CA TRP A 1111 14.46 7.75 26.97
C TRP A 1111 14.63 7.95 25.46
N ASP A 1112 15.50 7.18 24.82
CA ASP A 1112 15.53 7.14 23.36
C ASP A 1112 14.33 6.34 22.84
N THR A 1113 13.79 6.68 21.67
CA THR A 1113 12.77 5.84 21.03
C THR A 1113 13.43 4.65 20.34
N PRO A 1114 13.05 3.40 20.68
CA PRO A 1114 13.63 2.23 20.05
C PRO A 1114 13.25 2.12 18.56
N SER A 1115 14.19 1.66 17.74
CA SER A 1115 13.89 1.26 16.35
C SER A 1115 13.26 -0.13 16.32
N LEU A 1116 11.94 -0.20 16.20
CA LEU A 1116 11.17 -1.42 16.43
C LEU A 1116 10.98 -2.31 15.18
N MET A 1117 10.84 -1.69 14.00
CA MET A 1117 10.47 -2.40 12.77
C MET A 1117 11.70 -2.78 11.95
N LYS A 1118 12.04 -4.08 11.92
CA LYS A 1118 13.01 -4.66 10.97
C LYS A 1118 12.35 -5.38 9.80
N ARG A 1119 11.12 -5.85 9.97
CA ARG A 1119 10.37 -6.65 9.00
C ARG A 1119 9.07 -5.94 8.70
N ARG A 1120 8.88 -5.60 7.43
CA ARG A 1120 7.69 -4.88 7.00
C ARG A 1120 6.60 -5.84 6.53
N LEU A 1121 5.34 -5.41 6.61
CA LEU A 1121 4.18 -6.26 6.31
C LEU A 1121 4.13 -6.70 4.84
N GLU A 1122 4.74 -5.94 3.93
CA GLU A 1122 4.80 -6.19 2.49
C GLU A 1122 5.51 -7.51 2.14
N HIS A 1123 6.34 -8.03 3.05
CA HIS A 1123 7.06 -9.30 2.87
C HIS A 1123 6.37 -10.48 3.57
N SER A 1124 5.31 -10.23 4.34
CA SER A 1124 4.62 -11.24 5.13
C SER A 1124 3.48 -11.91 4.36
N LEU A 1125 2.92 -11.23 3.36
CA LEU A 1125 1.88 -11.76 2.48
C LEU A 1125 2.29 -11.53 1.02
N ALA A 1126 2.32 -12.59 0.21
CA ALA A 1126 2.62 -12.46 -1.20
C ALA A 1126 1.34 -12.23 -1.99
N ALA A 1127 1.32 -11.19 -2.84
CA ALA A 1127 0.19 -10.95 -3.73
C ALA A 1127 -0.11 -12.16 -4.65
N ALA A 1128 0.92 -12.95 -4.98
CA ALA A 1128 0.78 -14.15 -5.80
C ALA A 1128 -0.13 -15.22 -5.17
N ASP A 1129 -0.25 -15.29 -3.84
CA ASP A 1129 -1.10 -16.27 -3.16
C ASP A 1129 -2.59 -15.91 -3.27
N TYR A 1130 -2.89 -14.65 -3.55
CA TYR A 1130 -4.25 -14.09 -3.59
C TYR A 1130 -4.66 -13.60 -4.98
N ASP A 1131 -3.80 -13.79 -5.99
CA ASP A 1131 -4.05 -13.30 -7.36
C ASP A 1131 -5.25 -14.01 -8.03
N SER A 1132 -5.62 -15.19 -7.53
CA SER A 1132 -6.74 -16.02 -7.98
C SER A 1132 -8.10 -15.40 -7.71
N PHE A 1133 -8.21 -14.55 -6.68
CA PHE A 1133 -9.43 -13.80 -6.35
C PHE A 1133 -9.68 -12.63 -7.31
N PHE A 1134 -8.64 -12.15 -8.00
CA PHE A 1134 -8.73 -11.04 -8.95
C PHE A 1134 -8.70 -11.54 -10.40
N LYS A 1135 -9.75 -12.22 -10.86
CA LYS A 1135 -9.80 -12.75 -12.23
C LYS A 1135 -9.99 -11.65 -13.29
N SER A 1136 -10.93 -10.74 -13.06
CA SER A 1136 -11.17 -9.54 -13.85
C SER A 1136 -11.68 -8.39 -12.96
N PRO A 1137 -11.59 -7.12 -13.40
CA PRO A 1137 -12.20 -6.01 -12.67
C PRO A 1137 -13.70 -6.24 -12.41
N LYS A 1138 -14.44 -6.72 -13.42
CA LYS A 1138 -15.89 -6.94 -13.31
C LYS A 1138 -16.24 -8.02 -12.29
N LEU A 1139 -15.63 -9.22 -12.36
CA LEU A 1139 -15.87 -10.28 -11.37
C LEU A 1139 -15.43 -9.88 -9.96
N PHE A 1140 -14.36 -9.10 -9.86
CA PHE A 1140 -13.87 -8.65 -8.58
C PHE A 1140 -14.82 -7.64 -7.91
N PHE A 1141 -15.32 -6.64 -8.64
CA PHE A 1141 -16.18 -5.61 -8.07
C PHE A 1141 -17.67 -5.98 -8.03
N GLU A 1142 -18.18 -6.60 -9.09
CA GLU A 1142 -19.61 -6.95 -9.23
C GLU A 1142 -19.88 -8.42 -8.89
N GLY A 1143 -18.94 -9.32 -9.19
CA GLY A 1143 -19.07 -10.77 -8.98
C GLY A 1143 -18.75 -11.26 -7.56
N GLY A 1144 -18.50 -10.36 -6.61
CA GLY A 1144 -18.22 -10.72 -5.22
C GLY A 1144 -16.76 -11.04 -4.89
N GLY A 1145 -15.85 -11.09 -5.87
CA GLY A 1145 -14.44 -11.42 -5.66
C GLY A 1145 -13.71 -10.50 -4.67
N ARG A 1146 -14.08 -9.21 -4.59
CA ARG A 1146 -13.57 -8.25 -3.59
C ARG A 1146 -13.98 -8.63 -2.17
N ARG A 1147 -15.21 -9.14 -1.99
CA ARG A 1147 -15.71 -9.61 -0.69
C ARG A 1147 -15.03 -10.92 -0.30
N GLU A 1148 -14.87 -11.83 -1.25
CA GLU A 1148 -14.15 -13.09 -1.06
C GLU A 1148 -12.69 -12.85 -0.70
N LEU A 1149 -11.99 -11.97 -1.41
CA LEU A 1149 -10.61 -11.58 -1.08
C LEU A 1149 -10.53 -10.98 0.33
N LYS A 1150 -11.44 -10.06 0.66
CA LYS A 1150 -11.47 -9.46 2.00
C LYS A 1150 -11.63 -10.52 3.08
N GLN A 1151 -12.54 -11.48 2.88
CA GLN A 1151 -12.79 -12.58 3.80
C GLN A 1151 -11.61 -13.57 3.87
N ALA A 1152 -10.99 -13.87 2.73
CA ALA A 1152 -9.80 -14.72 2.64
C ALA A 1152 -8.58 -14.09 3.34
N LEU A 1153 -8.48 -12.76 3.33
CA LEU A 1153 -7.41 -12.01 4.00
C LEU A 1153 -7.64 -11.79 5.49
N GLU A 1154 -8.87 -11.93 6.02
CA GLU A 1154 -9.16 -11.62 7.43
C GLU A 1154 -8.30 -12.40 8.42
N GLN A 1155 -8.14 -13.71 8.22
CA GLN A 1155 -7.35 -14.58 9.10
C GLN A 1155 -5.84 -14.43 8.86
N PRO A 1156 -5.31 -14.51 7.62
CA PRO A 1156 -3.88 -14.27 7.36
C PRO A 1156 -3.41 -12.89 7.81
N LEU A 1157 -4.18 -11.84 7.58
CA LEU A 1157 -3.84 -10.49 8.03
C LEU A 1157 -3.85 -10.41 9.56
N ALA A 1158 -4.83 -11.00 10.23
CA ALA A 1158 -4.87 -11.01 11.69
C ALA A 1158 -3.66 -11.74 12.29
N ALA A 1159 -3.24 -12.86 11.70
CA ALA A 1159 -2.04 -13.59 12.10
C ALA A 1159 -0.78 -12.76 11.87
N VAL A 1160 -0.62 -12.16 10.69
CA VAL A 1160 0.54 -11.33 10.35
C VAL A 1160 0.64 -10.08 11.25
N LEU A 1161 -0.49 -9.43 11.54
CA LEU A 1161 -0.53 -8.31 12.47
C LEU A 1161 -0.23 -8.76 13.90
N GLN A 1162 -0.71 -9.93 14.32
CA GLN A 1162 -0.39 -10.51 15.62
C GLN A 1162 1.11 -10.79 15.75
N ASP A 1163 1.71 -11.49 14.79
CA ASP A 1163 3.14 -11.81 14.79
C ASP A 1163 3.99 -10.54 14.82
N ALA A 1164 3.64 -9.55 13.99
CA ALA A 1164 4.38 -8.28 13.93
C ALA A 1164 4.28 -7.47 15.24
N VAL A 1165 3.09 -7.45 15.85
CA VAL A 1165 2.85 -6.76 17.14
C VAL A 1165 3.51 -7.52 18.30
N GLU A 1166 3.51 -8.85 18.29
CA GLU A 1166 4.18 -9.66 19.32
C GLU A 1166 5.71 -9.54 19.22
N GLU A 1167 6.30 -9.60 18.02
CA GLU A 1167 7.74 -9.37 17.81
C GLU A 1167 8.14 -7.97 18.28
N ALA A 1168 7.40 -6.94 17.86
CA ALA A 1168 7.67 -5.56 18.27
C ALA A 1168 7.44 -5.38 19.79
N GLY A 1169 6.44 -6.06 20.35
CA GLY A 1169 6.12 -6.04 21.77
C GLY A 1169 7.21 -6.63 22.64
N GLN A 1170 7.77 -7.77 22.25
CA GLN A 1170 8.92 -8.36 22.95
C GLN A 1170 10.11 -7.40 22.96
N ARG A 1171 10.42 -6.78 21.82
CA ARG A 1171 11.50 -5.78 21.74
C ARG A 1171 11.24 -4.55 22.60
N LEU A 1172 10.00 -4.05 22.60
CA LEU A 1172 9.59 -2.93 23.45
C LEU A 1172 9.77 -3.28 24.93
N ILE A 1173 9.26 -4.42 25.36
CA ILE A 1173 9.36 -4.88 26.75
C ILE A 1173 10.83 -5.05 27.14
N GLU A 1174 11.65 -5.71 26.31
CA GLU A 1174 13.08 -5.89 26.57
C GLU A 1174 13.81 -4.55 26.67
N TYR A 1175 13.53 -3.61 25.75
CA TYR A 1175 14.14 -2.29 25.73
C TYR A 1175 13.80 -1.49 26.99
N TYR A 1176 12.50 -1.39 27.34
CA TYR A 1176 12.06 -0.65 28.52
C TYR A 1176 12.45 -1.36 29.83
N ALA A 1177 12.50 -2.68 29.86
CA ALA A 1177 13.01 -3.44 31.00
C ALA A 1177 14.51 -3.16 31.24
N GLN A 1178 15.32 -3.20 30.19
CA GLN A 1178 16.76 -2.87 30.29
C GLN A 1178 16.97 -1.41 30.68
N GLY A 1179 16.18 -0.50 30.09
CA GLY A 1179 16.22 0.93 30.41
C GLY A 1179 15.80 1.23 31.85
N TYR A 1180 14.76 0.56 32.34
CA TYR A 1180 14.28 0.65 33.73
C TYR A 1180 15.34 0.14 34.70
N SER A 1181 15.89 -1.07 34.49
CA SER A 1181 16.94 -1.64 35.35
C SER A 1181 18.23 -0.82 35.34
N ARG A 1182 18.59 -0.21 34.20
CA ARG A 1182 19.74 0.68 34.11
C ARG A 1182 19.54 1.94 34.95
N ARG A 1183 18.41 2.63 34.76
CA ARG A 1183 18.07 3.86 35.51
C ARG A 1183 17.89 3.60 37.00
N LEU A 1184 17.35 2.45 37.38
CA LEU A 1184 17.23 2.06 38.77
C LEU A 1184 18.61 1.87 39.43
N ARG A 1185 19.57 1.26 38.71
CA ARG A 1185 20.96 1.17 39.17
C ARG A 1185 21.65 2.53 39.27
N GLU A 1186 21.40 3.42 38.31
CA GLU A 1186 21.89 4.81 38.37
C GLU A 1186 21.32 5.54 39.60
N ALA A 1187 20.01 5.39 39.87
CA ALA A 1187 19.36 5.97 41.02
C ALA A 1187 19.89 5.40 42.35
N THR A 1188 20.05 4.08 42.47
CA THR A 1188 20.61 3.48 43.69
C THR A 1188 22.08 3.82 43.89
N ALA A 1189 22.88 3.90 42.82
CA ALA A 1189 24.26 4.36 42.91
C ALA A 1189 24.33 5.83 43.37
N SER A 1190 23.38 6.66 42.93
CA SER A 1190 23.23 8.04 43.43
C SER A 1190 22.90 8.08 44.93
N ILE A 1191 21.97 7.23 45.39
CA ILE A 1191 21.60 7.12 46.83
C ILE A 1191 22.81 6.68 47.67
N GLU A 1192 23.55 5.65 47.24
CA GLU A 1192 24.76 5.18 47.92
C GLU A 1192 25.86 6.25 47.95
N LEU A 1193 26.03 6.99 46.85
CA LEU A 1193 26.99 8.08 46.77
C LEU A 1193 26.63 9.21 47.75
N GLN A 1194 25.36 9.62 47.79
CA GLN A 1194 24.86 10.63 48.73
C GLN A 1194 25.04 10.19 50.18
N TRP A 1195 24.76 8.92 50.50
CA TRP A 1195 24.99 8.37 51.84
C TRP A 1195 26.47 8.40 52.24
N ASN A 1196 27.36 8.00 51.33
CA ASN A 1196 28.81 8.01 51.58
C ASN A 1196 29.36 9.44 51.75
N GLU A 1197 28.86 10.39 50.95
CA GLU A 1197 29.18 11.81 51.07
C GLU A 1197 28.73 12.35 52.44
N TRP A 1198 27.51 12.03 52.87
CA TRP A 1198 26.97 12.39 54.19
C TRP A 1198 27.83 11.84 55.33
N MET A 1199 28.13 10.53 55.31
CA MET A 1199 29.00 9.91 56.32
C MET A 1199 30.39 10.54 56.34
N THR A 1200 31.01 10.72 55.18
CA THR A 1200 32.35 11.34 55.08
C THR A 1200 32.31 12.75 55.66
N GLY A 1201 31.26 13.52 55.35
CA GLY A 1201 31.01 14.83 55.93
C GLY A 1201 31.04 14.82 57.45
N ILE A 1202 30.29 13.91 58.08
CA ILE A 1202 30.24 13.75 59.55
C ILE A 1202 31.57 13.25 60.13
N GLN A 1203 32.32 12.40 59.41
CA GLN A 1203 33.65 11.92 59.86
C GLN A 1203 34.70 13.03 59.86
N THR A 1204 34.70 13.87 58.82
CA THR A 1204 35.68 14.97 58.67
C THR A 1204 35.38 16.18 59.56
N LEU A 1205 34.25 16.15 60.25
CA LEU A 1205 33.69 17.22 61.04
C LEU A 1205 34.48 17.40 62.35
N SER A 1206 35.48 18.29 62.32
CA SER A 1206 36.41 18.49 63.44
C SER A 1206 35.74 19.12 64.68
N GLY A 1207 34.64 19.84 64.46
CA GLY A 1207 33.95 20.64 65.48
C GLY A 1207 34.74 21.85 65.95
N ASP A 1208 35.77 22.27 65.21
CA ASP A 1208 36.48 23.52 65.46
C ASP A 1208 35.49 24.70 65.36
N GLU A 1209 35.57 25.64 66.31
CA GLU A 1209 34.73 26.84 66.31
C GLU A 1209 34.94 27.67 65.04
N ALA A 1210 36.16 27.65 64.48
CA ALA A 1210 36.49 28.37 63.24
C ALA A 1210 35.79 27.77 62.02
N GLU A 1211 35.79 26.44 61.87
CA GLU A 1211 35.16 25.72 60.76
C GLU A 1211 33.63 25.80 60.84
N THR A 1212 33.07 25.67 62.04
CA THR A 1212 31.64 25.82 62.30
C THR A 1212 31.15 27.24 61.97
N ARG A 1213 31.93 28.27 62.34
CA ARG A 1213 31.60 29.66 62.04
C ARG A 1213 31.67 29.96 60.53
N ASP A 1214 32.65 29.40 59.81
CA ASP A 1214 32.76 29.54 58.35
C ASP A 1214 31.55 28.88 57.64
N PHE A 1215 31.17 27.67 58.06
CA PHE A 1215 29.98 27.00 57.50
C PHE A 1215 28.70 27.80 57.74
N LEU A 1216 28.44 28.24 58.98
CA LEU A 1216 27.25 29.04 59.29
C LEU A 1216 27.21 30.35 58.50
N GLN A 1217 28.36 30.95 58.19
CA GLN A 1217 28.44 32.13 57.35
C GLN A 1217 28.10 31.82 55.89
N ARG A 1218 28.60 30.71 55.35
CA ARG A 1218 28.29 30.25 53.98
C ARG A 1218 26.85 29.79 53.84
N LEU A 1219 26.28 29.09 54.82
CA LEU A 1219 24.87 28.68 54.83
C LEU A 1219 23.94 29.90 54.72
N LYS A 1220 24.20 30.96 55.50
CA LYS A 1220 23.46 32.24 55.36
C LYS A 1220 23.59 32.88 53.98
N GLN A 1221 24.73 32.70 53.30
CA GLN A 1221 24.87 33.16 51.92
C GLN A 1221 23.98 32.33 50.98
N VAL A 1222 23.95 31.00 51.12
CA VAL A 1222 23.08 30.13 50.31
C VAL A 1222 21.59 30.44 50.56
N GLU A 1223 21.17 30.67 51.80
CA GLU A 1223 19.80 31.11 52.11
C GLU A 1223 19.45 32.45 51.43
N SER A 1224 20.40 33.39 51.40
CA SER A 1224 20.20 34.65 50.67
C SER A 1224 20.07 34.43 49.16
N PHE A 1225 20.78 33.45 48.60
CA PHE A 1225 20.67 33.08 47.19
C PHE A 1225 19.31 32.47 46.86
N GLU A 1226 18.73 31.66 47.75
CA GLU A 1226 17.36 31.14 47.62
C GLU A 1226 16.34 32.27 47.58
N GLU A 1227 16.43 33.25 48.48
CA GLU A 1227 15.54 34.42 48.44
C GLU A 1227 15.65 35.18 47.12
N VAL A 1228 16.86 35.28 46.54
CA VAL A 1228 17.04 35.89 45.22
C VAL A 1228 16.40 35.04 44.12
N VAL A 1229 16.56 33.71 44.15
CA VAL A 1229 15.92 32.81 43.17
C VAL A 1229 14.39 32.88 43.28
N GLN A 1230 13.82 32.92 44.48
CA GLN A 1230 12.37 33.10 44.67
C GLN A 1230 11.89 34.47 44.17
N LYS A 1231 12.64 35.55 44.42
CA LYS A 1231 12.35 36.88 43.86
C LYS A 1231 12.52 36.98 42.34
N VAL A 1232 13.21 36.03 41.73
CA VAL A 1232 13.37 35.93 40.28
C VAL A 1232 12.19 35.16 39.66
N ILE A 1233 11.54 34.28 40.43
CA ILE A 1233 10.33 33.54 40.06
C ILE A 1233 9.08 34.42 40.14
N PHE A 1234 8.87 35.08 41.30
CA PHE A 1234 7.73 35.94 41.60
C PHE A 1234 8.03 37.41 41.27
#